data_AF-N9V2N7-F1
#
_entry.id   AF-N9V2N7-F1
#
_cell.length_a   1.000
_cell.length_b   1.000
_cell.length_c   1.000
_cell.angle_alpha   90.00
_cell.angle_beta   90.00
_cell.angle_gamma   90.00
#
_symmetry.space_group_name_H-M   'P 1'
#
loop_
_entity.id
_entity.type
_entity.pdbx_description
1 polymer ?
#
loop_
_entity_poly.entity_id
_entity_poly.type
_entity_poly.pdbx_seq_one_letter_code
_entity_poly.pdbx_strand_id
1 'polypeptide(L)'
;MKAIKEAIGRLQQRVDEETIKEVKIQIESIDVKESDQNTLKEIREEGNELWNIVVRKQCDMNKQSEMREIACLLVEKYQIENDFTLIKMIGKTAKCYEEKGEKEKSKKMYRKAIDKYKETERSTNTNTQQIERNKCGKYLFTLGMISSWNNGEIETAWIYYHKLKEINESLDENDEEIQRMIFNKAKELFGIGAYQGAIDWMKEYLMMKGNNKEQRSEGFSIISRSYLELGMNEEAMKNIEKSIEVERKEENEIIRLKCMIKTREEEEINQVFKTNITMPNISNDTKIKMCEILEEKGMNELIIFGYESIMTSIMNKENIETRIYYQVIKKYLDFLFKMKRINMITAQNIIDNVIDNIQNNKIEIIEKEIYSIISIIWERGINDCTNKNERTGKEWFKKVREIMEISRCNEEIGEINKNISICENQMNNYHEAMKSAQQAIENGCNDLQADFILFSSYLHLHMKKEGIEVIEKAMNKSSLNQHKIEFLETCCTICEEMKEIEIENECLRKLFEQLPGESKKGTGIIVFRQIMKKGCDVNIIKRFIEMVKTNQEEVIGEEKGEIEWSLAYLNNRSKESYSRKKHEECLYCCYLYNILSKSKKEYEEMYENRIMICLLGASSGVEGIGKSVNKEIEEMKEEAKRCLEEIRRKGINTINSIEKLETTIITVEVKISIIKEEGIDETITKLLKTKTNSSVLEMIGMSCIENGYKTYGIQCLKNGMSMICKRKEVDGVRLARIIREIIQESEDEEILEMIDKAITMIKSTDGIYPKKEIEWLMGISWNKGNQSRYKQDNRRAEEWYNKALILSENIERRDDTIEKMNKEYQIFLNEINK
;
A
#
# COMPACT_ATOMS: atom_id res chain seq x y z
N MET A 1 66.84 58.32 -5.16
CA MET A 1 67.05 57.92 -6.57
C MET A 1 67.86 56.63 -6.74
N LYS A 2 69.12 56.56 -6.28
CA LYS A 2 69.99 55.38 -6.46
C LYS A 2 69.36 54.06 -5.97
N ALA A 3 68.76 54.07 -4.78
CA ALA A 3 68.07 52.91 -4.21
C ALA A 3 66.87 52.44 -5.07
N ILE A 4 66.11 53.38 -5.65
CA ILE A 4 64.96 53.09 -6.50
C ILE A 4 65.43 52.45 -7.83
N LYS A 5 66.47 53.00 -8.46
CA LYS A 5 67.08 52.42 -9.68
C LYS A 5 67.62 51.01 -9.44
N GLU A 6 68.31 50.80 -8.31
CA GLU A 6 68.81 49.47 -7.95
C GLU A 6 67.69 48.47 -7.67
N ALA A 7 66.62 48.89 -6.98
CA ALA A 7 65.47 48.05 -6.69
C ALA A 7 64.61 47.75 -7.94
N ILE A 8 64.44 48.72 -8.84
CA ILE A 8 63.80 48.52 -10.15
C ILE A 8 64.66 47.60 -11.02
N GLY A 9 65.98 47.81 -11.08
CA GLY A 9 66.90 46.92 -11.79
C GLY A 9 66.83 45.47 -11.30
N ARG A 10 66.67 45.26 -9.99
CA ARG A 10 66.41 43.92 -9.41
C ARG A 10 65.06 43.36 -9.87
N LEU A 11 63.97 44.14 -9.82
CA LEU A 11 62.65 43.74 -10.33
C LEU A 11 62.66 43.40 -11.84
N GLN A 12 63.48 44.10 -12.62
CA GLN A 12 63.65 43.83 -14.05
C GLN A 12 64.32 42.47 -14.31
N GLN A 13 65.21 42.02 -13.41
CA GLN A 13 65.93 40.75 -13.52
C GLN A 13 65.17 39.57 -12.92
N ARG A 14 64.59 39.72 -11.72
CA ARG A 14 63.82 38.69 -11.02
C ARG A 14 62.65 39.33 -10.26
N VAL A 15 61.45 38.81 -10.49
CA VAL A 15 60.24 39.33 -9.82
C VAL A 15 59.93 38.52 -8.57
N ASP A 16 60.21 39.10 -7.40
CA ASP A 16 59.88 38.57 -6.07
C ASP A 16 59.10 39.59 -5.22
N GLU A 17 58.28 39.09 -4.31
CA GLU A 17 57.35 39.90 -3.50
C GLU A 17 58.07 40.82 -2.50
N GLU A 18 59.25 40.42 -2.05
CA GLU A 18 60.05 41.19 -1.09
C GLU A 18 60.58 42.47 -1.75
N THR A 19 61.10 42.35 -2.97
CA THR A 19 61.53 43.49 -3.78
C THR A 19 60.33 44.37 -4.19
N ILE A 20 59.15 43.80 -4.49
CA ILE A 20 57.93 44.59 -4.76
C ILE A 20 57.54 45.45 -3.55
N LYS A 21 57.57 44.89 -2.33
CA LYS A 21 57.27 45.62 -1.09
C LYS A 21 58.30 46.70 -0.80
N GLU A 22 59.59 46.38 -0.97
CA GLU A 22 60.70 47.32 -0.81
C GLU A 22 60.53 48.53 -1.73
N VAL A 23 60.22 48.29 -3.02
CA VAL A 23 60.00 49.34 -4.02
C VAL A 23 58.78 50.20 -3.68
N LYS A 24 57.67 49.62 -3.23
CA LYS A 24 56.48 50.38 -2.80
C LYS A 24 56.79 51.35 -1.65
N ILE A 25 57.49 50.87 -0.61
CA ILE A 25 57.90 51.70 0.54
C ILE A 25 58.81 52.85 0.08
N GLN A 26 59.76 52.55 -0.80
CA GLN A 26 60.66 53.58 -1.34
C GLN A 26 59.92 54.62 -2.17
N ILE A 27 58.91 54.22 -2.97
CA ILE A 27 58.08 55.16 -3.74
C ILE A 27 57.22 56.04 -2.84
N GLU A 28 56.67 55.50 -1.76
CA GLU A 28 55.86 56.24 -0.80
C GLU A 28 56.69 57.29 -0.05
N SER A 29 57.98 57.01 0.21
CA SER A 29 58.91 57.93 0.86
C SER A 29 59.36 59.13 0.01
N ILE A 30 59.01 59.18 -1.29
CA ILE A 30 59.37 60.30 -2.18
C ILE A 30 58.48 61.52 -1.88
N ASP A 31 59.06 62.57 -1.31
CA ASP A 31 58.43 63.88 -1.21
C ASP A 31 58.58 64.65 -2.53
N VAL A 32 57.46 64.82 -3.23
CA VAL A 32 57.38 65.50 -4.53
C VAL A 32 57.66 67.01 -4.41
N LYS A 33 57.45 67.62 -3.24
CA LYS A 33 57.67 69.06 -3.03
C LYS A 33 59.14 69.41 -2.76
N GLU A 34 59.88 68.48 -2.17
CA GLU A 34 61.30 68.65 -1.83
C GLU A 34 62.26 68.08 -2.89
N SER A 35 61.75 67.32 -3.86
CA SER A 35 62.54 66.71 -4.93
C SER A 35 62.73 67.65 -6.12
N ASP A 36 63.92 67.66 -6.73
CA ASP A 36 64.19 68.43 -7.94
C ASP A 36 63.50 67.82 -9.19
N GLN A 37 63.19 68.66 -10.18
CA GLN A 37 62.45 68.24 -11.38
C GLN A 37 63.19 67.21 -12.25
N ASN A 38 64.53 67.21 -12.26
CA ASN A 38 65.29 66.25 -13.06
C ASN A 38 65.21 64.86 -12.43
N THR A 39 65.33 64.77 -11.10
CA THR A 39 65.11 63.52 -10.35
C THR A 39 63.70 62.97 -10.59
N LEU A 40 62.67 63.81 -10.59
CA LEU A 40 61.29 63.37 -10.88
C LEU A 40 61.11 62.89 -12.34
N LYS A 41 61.75 63.52 -13.32
CA LYS A 41 61.75 63.05 -14.72
C LYS A 41 62.41 61.69 -14.87
N GLU A 42 63.57 61.48 -14.23
CA GLU A 42 64.23 60.18 -14.25
C GLU A 42 63.35 59.09 -13.59
N ILE A 43 62.67 59.39 -12.48
CA ILE A 43 61.73 58.46 -11.83
C ILE A 43 60.61 58.02 -12.78
N ARG A 44 60.11 58.96 -13.59
CA ARG A 44 59.09 58.67 -14.59
C ARG A 44 59.61 57.81 -15.74
N GLU A 45 60.84 58.05 -16.21
CA GLU A 45 61.49 57.21 -17.23
C GLU A 45 61.61 55.77 -16.74
N GLU A 46 62.07 55.56 -15.51
CA GLU A 46 62.14 54.25 -14.85
C GLU A 46 60.75 53.58 -14.75
N GLY A 47 59.71 54.35 -14.44
CA GLY A 47 58.33 53.86 -14.42
C GLY A 47 57.82 53.42 -15.80
N ASN A 48 58.15 54.16 -16.86
CA ASN A 48 57.80 53.81 -18.24
C ASN A 48 58.57 52.58 -18.73
N GLU A 49 59.86 52.46 -18.39
CA GLU A 49 60.67 51.28 -18.70
C GLU A 49 60.12 50.04 -18.00
N LEU A 50 59.80 50.14 -16.71
CA LEU A 50 59.16 49.07 -15.96
C LEU A 50 57.83 48.67 -16.61
N TRP A 51 56.98 49.64 -16.99
CA TRP A 51 55.73 49.36 -17.71
C TRP A 51 55.96 48.58 -19.00
N ASN A 52 56.89 49.01 -19.84
CA ASN A 52 57.20 48.36 -21.11
C ASN A 52 57.70 46.93 -20.92
N ILE A 53 58.48 46.67 -19.88
CA ILE A 53 58.95 45.33 -19.52
C ILE A 53 57.78 44.44 -19.07
N VAL A 54 56.91 44.96 -18.20
CA VAL A 54 55.77 44.22 -17.64
C VAL A 54 54.71 43.88 -18.72
N VAL A 55 54.59 44.72 -19.75
CA VAL A 55 53.73 44.45 -20.90
C VAL A 55 54.35 43.41 -21.85
N ARG A 56 55.69 43.37 -21.99
CA ARG A 56 56.39 42.44 -22.89
C ARG A 56 56.68 41.06 -22.28
N LYS A 57 56.92 40.98 -20.97
CA LYS A 57 57.23 39.72 -20.27
C LYS A 57 55.94 39.00 -19.86
N GLN A 58 55.81 37.73 -20.25
CA GLN A 58 54.82 36.83 -19.66
C GLN A 58 55.30 36.42 -18.26
N CYS A 59 54.62 36.91 -17.22
CA CYS A 59 54.83 36.53 -15.84
C CYS A 59 53.48 36.24 -15.17
N ASP A 60 53.50 35.63 -13.99
CA ASP A 60 52.28 35.34 -13.23
C ASP A 60 51.42 36.61 -13.03
N MET A 61 50.09 36.46 -13.13
CA MET A 61 49.14 37.57 -13.09
C MET A 61 49.19 38.34 -11.75
N ASN A 62 49.56 37.68 -10.65
CA ASN A 62 49.78 38.36 -9.37
C ASN A 62 50.92 39.38 -9.47
N LYS A 63 52.04 38.92 -10.00
CA LYS A 63 53.26 39.73 -10.16
C LYS A 63 53.07 40.81 -11.22
N GLN A 64 52.37 40.48 -12.30
CA GLN A 64 52.09 41.43 -13.37
C GLN A 64 51.22 42.60 -12.91
N SER A 65 50.14 42.33 -12.18
CA SER A 65 49.22 43.38 -11.68
C SER A 65 49.92 44.34 -10.69
N GLU A 66 50.74 43.81 -9.77
CA GLU A 66 51.47 44.61 -8.80
C GLU A 66 52.61 45.43 -9.44
N MET A 67 53.34 44.88 -10.41
CA MET A 67 54.36 45.63 -11.14
C MET A 67 53.75 46.73 -12.02
N ARG A 68 52.56 46.49 -12.61
CA ARG A 68 51.81 47.53 -13.34
C ARG A 68 51.38 48.67 -12.41
N GLU A 69 50.93 48.36 -11.20
CA GLU A 69 50.59 49.36 -10.19
C GLU A 69 51.83 50.18 -9.78
N ILE A 70 52.97 49.53 -9.53
CA ILE A 70 54.25 50.20 -9.22
C ILE A 70 54.66 51.14 -10.35
N ALA A 71 54.61 50.67 -11.60
CA ALA A 71 54.92 51.50 -12.76
C ALA A 71 54.00 52.73 -12.85
N CYS A 72 52.70 52.58 -12.59
CA CYS A 72 51.77 53.71 -12.52
C CYS A 72 52.13 54.70 -11.40
N LEU A 73 52.49 54.20 -10.21
CA LEU A 73 52.88 55.04 -9.07
C LEU A 73 54.16 55.83 -9.34
N LEU A 74 55.16 55.23 -10.01
CA LEU A 74 56.39 55.91 -10.42
C LEU A 74 56.11 57.02 -11.44
N VAL A 75 55.35 56.69 -12.50
CA VAL A 75 54.99 57.65 -13.56
C VAL A 75 54.19 58.83 -13.00
N GLU A 76 53.35 58.59 -11.99
CA GLU A 76 52.54 59.62 -11.33
C GLU A 76 53.34 60.63 -10.50
N LYS A 77 54.57 60.30 -10.06
CA LYS A 77 55.40 61.23 -9.25
C LYS A 77 55.83 62.47 -10.04
N TYR A 78 55.87 62.42 -11.37
CA TYR A 78 56.12 63.56 -12.23
C TYR A 78 54.84 63.96 -12.97
N GLN A 79 54.27 65.08 -12.57
CA GLN A 79 53.02 65.57 -13.13
C GLN A 79 53.24 66.14 -14.54
N ILE A 80 52.57 65.54 -15.52
CA ILE A 80 52.47 66.05 -16.89
C ILE A 80 51.02 66.50 -17.12
N GLU A 81 50.86 67.69 -17.68
CA GLU A 81 49.54 68.18 -18.09
C GLU A 81 48.98 67.31 -19.22
N ASN A 82 47.70 66.89 -19.11
CA ASN A 82 47.04 66.03 -20.09
C ASN A 82 47.74 64.66 -20.32
N ASP A 83 48.15 63.99 -19.25
CA ASP A 83 48.86 62.70 -19.32
C ASP A 83 47.96 61.50 -19.69
N PHE A 84 47.55 61.43 -20.96
CA PHE A 84 46.74 60.33 -21.48
C PHE A 84 47.43 58.96 -21.42
N THR A 85 48.77 58.95 -21.40
CA THR A 85 49.55 57.71 -21.29
C THR A 85 49.38 57.11 -19.90
N LEU A 86 49.55 57.91 -18.84
CA LEU A 86 49.31 57.45 -17.46
C LEU A 86 47.85 57.01 -17.26
N ILE A 87 46.87 57.72 -17.80
CA ILE A 87 45.45 57.33 -17.69
C ILE A 87 45.21 55.95 -18.32
N LYS A 88 45.76 55.69 -19.52
CA LYS A 88 45.68 54.37 -20.17
C LYS A 88 46.42 53.29 -19.37
N MET A 89 47.57 53.61 -18.76
CA MET A 89 48.32 52.68 -17.91
C MET A 89 47.49 52.27 -16.69
N ILE A 90 46.86 53.22 -16.01
CA ILE A 90 45.99 52.94 -14.86
C ILE A 90 44.79 52.07 -15.28
N GLY A 91 44.12 52.39 -16.41
CA GLY A 91 43.02 51.59 -16.93
C GLY A 91 43.42 50.14 -17.30
N LYS A 92 44.59 49.95 -17.94
CA LYS A 92 45.16 48.61 -18.22
C LYS A 92 45.54 47.84 -16.96
N THR A 93 45.90 48.54 -15.89
CA THR A 93 46.18 47.93 -14.59
C THR A 93 44.90 47.48 -13.93
N ALA A 94 43.83 48.29 -14.00
CA ALA A 94 42.50 47.92 -13.52
C ALA A 94 41.98 46.64 -14.20
N LYS A 95 42.07 46.56 -15.54
CA LYS A 95 41.74 45.35 -16.29
C LYS A 95 42.52 44.11 -15.82
N CYS A 96 43.81 44.26 -15.53
CA CYS A 96 44.65 43.15 -15.05
C CYS A 96 44.22 42.66 -13.65
N TYR A 97 43.82 43.57 -12.76
CA TYR A 97 43.24 43.18 -11.46
C TYR A 97 41.88 42.50 -11.60
N GLU A 98 41.08 42.88 -12.59
CA GLU A 98 39.81 42.21 -12.90
C GLU A 98 40.02 40.79 -13.43
N GLU A 99 40.92 40.60 -14.40
CA GLU A 99 41.30 39.27 -14.94
C GLU A 99 41.86 38.35 -13.84
N LYS A 100 42.47 38.92 -12.80
CA LYS A 100 42.92 38.21 -11.59
C LYS A 100 41.77 37.85 -10.63
N GLY A 101 40.64 38.54 -10.69
CA GLY A 101 39.51 38.39 -9.75
C GLY A 101 39.55 39.33 -8.54
N GLU A 102 40.48 40.28 -8.46
CA GLU A 102 40.55 41.29 -7.39
C GLU A 102 39.63 42.50 -7.69
N LYS A 103 38.33 42.27 -7.56
CA LYS A 103 37.27 43.23 -7.94
C LYS A 103 37.43 44.62 -7.33
N GLU A 104 37.69 44.71 -6.02
CA GLU A 104 37.79 46.01 -5.33
C GLU A 104 39.03 46.82 -5.74
N LYS A 105 40.17 46.17 -5.99
CA LYS A 105 41.36 46.87 -6.49
C LYS A 105 41.16 47.34 -7.92
N SER A 106 40.53 46.52 -8.77
CA SER A 106 40.14 46.92 -10.13
C SER A 106 39.24 48.16 -10.11
N LYS A 107 38.17 48.16 -9.30
CA LYS A 107 37.27 49.32 -9.14
C LYS A 107 38.01 50.57 -8.69
N LYS A 108 38.90 50.46 -7.69
CA LYS A 108 39.70 51.59 -7.20
C LYS A 108 40.58 52.17 -8.31
N MET A 109 41.21 51.33 -9.13
CA MET A 109 42.05 51.75 -10.24
C MET A 109 41.22 52.38 -11.37
N TYR A 110 40.06 51.83 -11.73
CA TYR A 110 39.16 52.46 -12.71
C TYR A 110 38.67 53.84 -12.23
N ARG A 111 38.27 53.99 -10.96
CA ARG A 111 37.90 55.29 -10.40
C ARG A 111 39.05 56.30 -10.50
N LYS A 112 40.27 55.88 -10.13
CA LYS A 112 41.48 56.71 -10.25
C LYS A 112 41.75 57.15 -11.69
N ALA A 113 41.58 56.25 -12.67
CA ALA A 113 41.73 56.60 -14.09
C ALA A 113 40.66 57.60 -14.56
N ILE A 114 39.41 57.43 -14.12
CA ILE A 114 38.29 58.32 -14.45
C ILE A 114 38.48 59.70 -13.83
N ASP A 115 38.94 59.79 -12.58
CA ASP A 115 39.17 61.08 -11.91
C ASP A 115 40.27 61.87 -12.62
N LYS A 116 41.39 61.22 -12.96
CA LYS A 116 42.44 61.83 -13.79
C LYS A 116 41.93 62.22 -15.18
N TYR A 117 41.07 61.40 -15.79
CA TYR A 117 40.45 61.75 -17.06
C TYR A 117 39.58 63.02 -16.97
N LYS A 118 38.79 63.15 -15.90
CA LYS A 118 37.99 64.36 -15.64
C LYS A 118 38.86 65.59 -15.39
N GLU A 119 40.00 65.45 -14.71
CA GLU A 119 40.96 66.55 -14.54
C GLU A 119 41.44 67.12 -15.88
N THR A 120 41.65 66.25 -16.90
CA THR A 120 42.08 66.71 -18.24
C THR A 120 41.04 67.59 -18.95
N GLU A 121 39.77 67.54 -18.55
CA GLU A 121 38.70 68.34 -19.16
C GLU A 121 38.92 69.85 -19.03
N ARG A 122 39.61 70.27 -17.96
CA ARG A 122 39.87 71.69 -17.68
C ARG A 122 41.16 72.21 -18.34
N SER A 123 42.03 71.31 -18.80
CA SER A 123 43.38 71.61 -19.30
C SER A 123 43.59 71.30 -20.79
N THR A 124 42.64 70.65 -21.47
CA THR A 124 42.70 70.43 -22.92
C THR A 124 42.19 71.64 -23.69
N ASN A 125 43.09 72.37 -24.37
CA ASN A 125 42.78 73.64 -25.03
C ASN A 125 42.91 73.59 -26.57
N THR A 126 43.37 72.46 -27.14
CA THR A 126 43.59 72.31 -28.59
C THR A 126 42.76 71.16 -29.16
N ASN A 127 42.36 71.25 -30.44
CA ASN A 127 41.60 70.19 -31.12
C ASN A 127 42.34 68.84 -31.12
N THR A 128 43.66 68.83 -31.26
CA THR A 128 44.46 67.60 -31.23
C THR A 128 44.43 66.93 -29.85
N GLN A 129 44.58 67.71 -28.78
CA GLN A 129 44.47 67.21 -27.41
C GLN A 129 43.05 66.71 -27.10
N GLN A 130 42.02 67.37 -27.65
CA GLN A 130 40.63 66.94 -27.50
C GLN A 130 40.38 65.59 -28.19
N ILE A 131 40.92 65.37 -29.40
CA ILE A 131 40.83 64.10 -30.10
C ILE A 131 41.54 62.99 -29.32
N GLU A 132 42.75 63.25 -28.80
CA GLU A 132 43.49 62.28 -27.99
C GLU A 132 42.80 61.97 -26.66
N ARG A 133 42.22 62.98 -26.01
CA ARG A 133 41.35 62.82 -24.83
C ARG A 133 40.17 61.92 -25.17
N ASN A 134 39.46 62.18 -26.26
CA ASN A 134 38.31 61.38 -26.66
C ASN A 134 38.71 59.93 -26.96
N LYS A 135 39.83 59.68 -27.67
CA LYS A 135 40.37 58.32 -27.87
C LYS A 135 40.75 57.62 -26.56
N CYS A 136 41.32 58.36 -25.61
CA CYS A 136 41.63 57.84 -24.27
C CYS A 136 40.36 57.51 -23.48
N GLY A 137 39.35 58.38 -23.54
CA GLY A 137 38.05 58.20 -22.90
C GLY A 137 37.30 57.00 -23.47
N LYS A 138 37.25 56.86 -24.81
CA LYS A 138 36.65 55.70 -25.49
C LYS A 138 37.20 54.39 -24.93
N TYR A 139 38.52 54.25 -24.87
CA TYR A 139 39.17 53.08 -24.29
C TYR A 139 38.78 52.85 -22.83
N LEU A 140 38.83 53.89 -22.00
CA LEU A 140 38.58 53.81 -20.57
C LEU A 140 37.13 53.43 -20.26
N PHE A 141 36.16 54.08 -20.90
CA PHE A 141 34.74 53.84 -20.66
C PHE A 141 34.27 52.50 -21.22
N THR A 142 34.82 52.01 -22.35
CA THR A 142 34.55 50.64 -22.81
C THR A 142 34.97 49.60 -21.77
N LEU A 143 36.19 49.73 -21.23
CA LEU A 143 36.68 48.82 -20.20
C LEU A 143 35.89 48.94 -18.89
N GLY A 144 35.61 50.17 -18.44
CA GLY A 144 34.81 50.42 -17.25
C GLY A 144 33.41 49.83 -17.35
N MET A 145 32.78 49.95 -18.52
CA MET A 145 31.45 49.40 -18.80
C MET A 145 31.43 47.87 -18.73
N ILE A 146 32.37 47.19 -19.43
CA ILE A 146 32.52 45.72 -19.38
C ILE A 146 32.79 45.24 -17.95
N SER A 147 33.68 45.94 -17.25
CA SER A 147 34.03 45.61 -15.86
C SER A 147 32.85 45.71 -14.92
N SER A 148 32.10 46.81 -15.01
CA SER A 148 30.91 47.04 -14.19
C SER A 148 29.85 45.97 -14.46
N TRP A 149 29.68 45.61 -15.73
CA TRP A 149 28.79 44.52 -16.12
C TRP A 149 29.18 43.18 -15.50
N ASN A 150 30.44 42.77 -15.65
CA ASN A 150 30.95 41.50 -15.10
C ASN A 150 30.85 41.44 -13.57
N ASN A 151 30.78 42.60 -12.92
CA ASN A 151 30.61 42.72 -11.48
C ASN A 151 29.15 42.82 -11.02
N GLY A 152 28.18 42.77 -11.94
CA GLY A 152 26.75 42.88 -11.65
C GLY A 152 26.26 44.32 -11.40
N GLU A 153 27.11 45.32 -11.64
CA GLU A 153 26.78 46.75 -11.47
C GLU A 153 26.18 47.31 -12.77
N ILE A 154 24.95 46.88 -13.09
CA ILE A 154 24.28 47.17 -14.38
C ILE A 154 24.06 48.68 -14.58
N GLU A 155 23.67 49.41 -13.53
CA GLU A 155 23.48 50.87 -13.58
C GLU A 155 24.81 51.61 -13.85
N THR A 156 25.88 51.19 -13.19
CA THR A 156 27.22 51.75 -13.41
C THR A 156 27.70 51.49 -14.85
N ALA A 157 27.45 50.28 -15.37
CA ALA A 157 27.73 49.95 -16.76
C ALA A 157 26.95 50.87 -17.71
N TRP A 158 25.67 51.12 -17.45
CA TRP A 158 24.84 52.03 -18.24
C TRP A 158 25.39 53.47 -18.26
N ILE A 159 25.84 53.99 -17.12
CA ILE A 159 26.46 55.32 -17.02
C ILE A 159 27.72 55.39 -17.89
N TYR A 160 28.58 54.37 -17.86
CA TYR A 160 29.78 54.33 -18.69
C TYR A 160 29.47 54.20 -20.17
N TYR A 161 28.43 53.45 -20.54
CA TYR A 161 27.96 53.41 -21.92
C TYR A 161 27.51 54.79 -22.42
N HIS A 162 26.73 55.56 -21.65
CA HIS A 162 26.31 56.89 -22.08
C HIS A 162 27.50 57.84 -22.29
N LYS A 163 28.53 57.76 -21.44
CA LYS A 163 29.79 58.50 -21.67
C LYS A 163 30.55 58.04 -22.89
N LEU A 164 30.57 56.73 -23.16
CA LEU A 164 31.15 56.18 -24.38
C LEU A 164 30.40 56.66 -25.63
N LYS A 165 29.08 56.75 -25.58
CA LYS A 165 28.22 57.27 -26.65
C LYS A 165 28.53 58.73 -26.97
N GLU A 166 28.56 59.62 -25.96
CA GLU A 166 28.94 61.03 -26.12
C GLU A 166 30.31 61.17 -26.83
N ILE A 167 31.27 60.33 -26.44
CA ILE A 167 32.62 60.33 -27.03
C ILE A 167 32.60 59.85 -28.49
N ASN A 168 31.89 58.78 -28.80
CA ASN A 168 31.80 58.26 -30.17
C ASN A 168 31.11 59.25 -31.11
N GLU A 169 30.04 59.92 -30.67
CA GLU A 169 29.38 60.99 -31.42
C GLU A 169 30.35 62.15 -31.72
N SER A 170 31.21 62.49 -30.76
CA SER A 170 32.24 63.52 -30.96
C SER A 170 33.39 63.11 -31.91
N LEU A 171 33.58 61.81 -32.13
CA LEU A 171 34.63 61.25 -32.99
C LEU A 171 34.11 60.87 -34.39
N ASP A 172 32.80 60.90 -34.61
CA ASP A 172 32.11 60.42 -35.83
C ASP A 172 32.50 58.97 -36.21
N GLU A 173 32.75 58.12 -35.21
CA GLU A 173 33.10 56.71 -35.39
C GLU A 173 31.88 55.81 -35.16
N ASN A 174 31.52 54.98 -36.15
CA ASN A 174 30.57 53.88 -35.94
C ASN A 174 31.31 52.65 -35.45
N ASP A 175 30.94 52.14 -34.27
CA ASP A 175 31.67 51.06 -33.61
C ASP A 175 30.83 49.78 -33.56
N GLU A 176 31.05 48.89 -34.52
CA GLU A 176 30.37 47.60 -34.63
C GLU A 176 30.59 46.70 -33.40
N GLU A 177 31.73 46.85 -32.71
CA GLU A 177 32.05 46.07 -31.51
C GLU A 177 31.13 46.47 -30.35
N ILE A 178 30.91 47.78 -30.18
CA ILE A 178 29.99 48.33 -29.18
C ILE A 178 28.54 47.93 -29.49
N GLN A 179 28.15 48.01 -30.76
CA GLN A 179 26.83 47.61 -31.21
C GLN A 179 26.53 46.14 -30.88
N ARG A 180 27.44 45.21 -31.21
CA ARG A 180 27.30 43.78 -30.89
C ARG A 180 27.25 43.53 -29.39
N MET A 181 28.06 44.26 -28.62
CA MET A 181 28.12 44.14 -27.18
C MET A 181 26.79 44.52 -26.52
N ILE A 182 26.18 45.66 -26.91
CA ILE A 182 24.90 46.12 -26.36
C ILE A 182 23.78 45.13 -26.67
N PHE A 183 23.74 44.60 -27.90
CA PHE A 183 22.77 43.58 -28.27
C PHE A 183 22.86 42.33 -27.40
N ASN A 184 24.07 41.78 -27.22
CA ASN A 184 24.30 40.61 -26.38
C ASN A 184 23.95 40.87 -24.91
N LYS A 185 24.27 42.07 -24.41
CA LYS A 185 23.93 42.49 -23.04
C LYS A 185 22.43 42.65 -22.83
N ALA A 186 21.71 43.21 -23.79
CA ALA A 186 20.25 43.27 -23.74
C ALA A 186 19.60 41.87 -23.76
N LYS A 187 20.15 40.92 -24.54
CA LYS A 187 19.71 39.52 -24.53
C LYS A 187 19.99 38.82 -23.19
N GLU A 188 21.15 39.08 -22.59
CA GLU A 188 21.51 38.57 -21.26
C GLU A 188 20.50 39.07 -20.20
N LEU A 189 20.17 40.36 -20.21
CA LEU A 189 19.16 40.95 -19.31
C LEU A 189 17.79 40.31 -19.49
N PHE A 190 17.37 40.08 -20.74
CA PHE A 190 16.13 39.37 -21.02
C PHE A 190 16.14 37.94 -20.45
N GLY A 191 17.24 37.22 -20.62
CA GLY A 191 17.40 35.85 -20.13
C GLY A 191 17.35 35.73 -18.60
N ILE A 192 17.80 36.74 -17.86
CA ILE A 192 17.75 36.77 -16.38
C ILE A 192 16.45 37.40 -15.82
N GLY A 193 15.50 37.78 -16.68
CA GLY A 193 14.22 38.38 -16.27
C GLY A 193 14.28 39.87 -15.91
N ALA A 194 15.39 40.56 -16.20
CA ALA A 194 15.53 42.00 -15.99
C ALA A 194 14.89 42.80 -17.14
N TYR A 195 13.57 42.69 -17.31
CA TYR A 195 12.84 43.14 -18.50
C TYR A 195 12.94 44.64 -18.78
N GLN A 196 12.87 45.50 -17.76
CA GLN A 196 13.01 46.95 -17.95
C GLN A 196 14.40 47.32 -18.50
N GLY A 197 15.45 46.73 -17.92
CA GLY A 197 16.81 46.91 -18.43
C GLY A 197 16.99 46.35 -19.84
N ALA A 198 16.41 45.18 -20.15
CA ALA A 198 16.44 44.62 -21.50
C ALA A 198 15.79 45.57 -22.52
N ILE A 199 14.66 46.20 -22.17
CA ILE A 199 13.97 47.18 -23.01
C ILE A 199 14.87 48.40 -23.27
N ASP A 200 15.44 48.98 -22.23
CA ASP A 200 16.22 50.22 -22.34
C ASP A 200 17.48 50.00 -23.19
N TRP A 201 18.22 48.91 -22.93
CA TRP A 201 19.40 48.54 -23.70
C TRP A 201 19.06 48.19 -25.15
N MET A 202 17.94 47.49 -25.39
CA MET A 202 17.55 47.12 -26.75
C MET A 202 17.03 48.32 -27.57
N LYS A 203 16.38 49.30 -26.94
CA LYS A 203 16.00 50.57 -27.60
C LYS A 203 17.24 51.33 -28.05
N GLU A 204 18.26 51.42 -27.20
CA GLU A 204 19.55 52.03 -27.57
C GLU A 204 20.18 51.31 -28.76
N TYR A 205 20.22 49.97 -28.74
CA TYR A 205 20.71 49.18 -29.88
C TYR A 205 19.95 49.50 -31.18
N LEU A 206 18.62 49.62 -31.14
CA LEU A 206 17.81 49.90 -32.33
C LEU A 206 18.01 51.31 -32.90
N MET A 207 18.49 52.27 -32.10
CA MET A 207 18.84 53.61 -32.57
C MET A 207 20.20 53.67 -33.29
N MET A 208 21.01 52.61 -33.22
CA MET A 208 22.32 52.56 -33.87
C MET A 208 22.24 52.31 -35.39
N LYS A 209 23.24 52.80 -36.12
CA LYS A 209 23.39 52.57 -37.56
C LYS A 209 24.13 51.24 -37.80
N GLY A 210 23.70 50.48 -38.80
CA GLY A 210 24.36 49.23 -39.21
C GLY A 210 23.61 47.94 -38.86
N ASN A 211 22.48 48.00 -38.15
CA ASN A 211 21.69 46.81 -37.82
C ASN A 211 21.06 46.22 -39.09
N ASN A 212 21.22 44.91 -39.32
CA ASN A 212 20.53 44.24 -40.43
C ASN A 212 19.03 44.07 -40.12
N LYS A 213 18.23 43.67 -41.12
CA LYS A 213 16.77 43.48 -40.94
C LYS A 213 16.46 42.45 -39.85
N GLU A 214 17.22 41.36 -39.82
CA GLU A 214 17.02 40.26 -38.89
C GLU A 214 17.20 40.67 -37.43
N GLN A 215 18.30 41.34 -37.14
CA GLN A 215 18.62 41.85 -35.81
C GLN A 215 17.65 42.95 -35.37
N ARG A 216 17.17 43.79 -36.31
CA ARG A 216 16.12 44.78 -36.01
C ARG A 216 14.81 44.10 -35.62
N SER A 217 14.39 43.07 -36.36
CA SER A 217 13.20 42.29 -36.01
C SER A 217 13.38 41.62 -34.64
N GLU A 218 14.52 40.94 -34.41
CA GLU A 218 14.79 40.30 -33.12
C GLU A 218 14.79 41.31 -31.95
N GLY A 219 15.37 42.50 -32.14
CA GLY A 219 15.36 43.56 -31.13
C GLY A 219 13.95 44.04 -30.78
N PHE A 220 13.09 44.28 -31.77
CA PHE A 220 11.68 44.63 -31.53
C PHE A 220 10.91 43.48 -30.86
N SER A 221 11.18 42.23 -31.23
CA SER A 221 10.58 41.03 -30.62
C SER A 221 10.95 40.90 -29.14
N ILE A 222 12.22 41.10 -28.76
CA ILE A 222 12.68 41.07 -27.36
C ILE A 222 12.03 42.18 -26.54
N ILE A 223 11.94 43.40 -27.09
CA ILE A 223 11.25 44.52 -26.43
C ILE A 223 9.77 44.17 -26.21
N SER A 224 9.09 43.63 -27.22
CA SER A 224 7.69 43.23 -27.12
C SER A 224 7.46 42.19 -26.02
N ARG A 225 8.25 41.12 -26.02
CA ARG A 225 8.19 40.07 -24.98
C ARG A 225 8.44 40.64 -23.59
N SER A 226 9.43 41.53 -23.46
CA SER A 226 9.74 42.17 -22.17
C SER A 226 8.56 43.02 -21.66
N TYR A 227 7.90 43.78 -22.54
CA TYR A 227 6.69 44.52 -22.16
C TYR A 227 5.52 43.60 -21.79
N LEU A 228 5.37 42.46 -22.50
CA LEU A 228 4.34 41.47 -22.21
C LEU A 228 4.51 40.86 -20.81
N GLU A 229 5.74 40.54 -20.41
CA GLU A 229 6.07 40.04 -19.06
C GLU A 229 5.84 41.12 -17.98
N LEU A 230 6.03 42.40 -18.32
CA LEU A 230 5.71 43.53 -17.45
C LEU A 230 4.21 43.91 -17.42
N GLY A 231 3.36 43.21 -18.19
CA GLY A 231 1.92 43.49 -18.29
C GLY A 231 1.55 44.72 -19.14
N MET A 232 2.52 45.33 -19.82
CA MET A 232 2.34 46.49 -20.70
C MET A 232 1.93 46.03 -22.11
N ASN A 233 0.70 45.53 -22.23
CA ASN A 233 0.28 44.76 -23.41
C ASN A 233 0.17 45.60 -24.70
N GLU A 234 -0.21 46.89 -24.63
CA GLU A 234 -0.31 47.76 -25.82
C GLU A 234 1.07 48.12 -26.38
N GLU A 235 2.03 48.40 -25.49
CA GLU A 235 3.42 48.63 -25.85
C GLU A 235 4.05 47.37 -26.43
N ALA A 236 3.72 46.20 -25.87
CA ALA A 236 4.12 44.92 -26.44
C ALA A 236 3.58 44.75 -27.87
N MET A 237 2.30 45.06 -28.08
CA MET A 237 1.64 44.97 -29.39
C MET A 237 2.30 45.89 -30.43
N LYS A 238 2.53 47.15 -30.08
CA LYS A 238 3.17 48.12 -30.98
C LYS A 238 4.57 47.70 -31.43
N ASN A 239 5.33 47.05 -30.54
CA ASN A 239 6.69 46.61 -30.88
C ASN A 239 6.67 45.31 -31.70
N ILE A 240 5.76 44.37 -31.46
CA ILE A 240 5.69 43.16 -32.27
C ILE A 240 5.18 43.43 -33.69
N GLU A 241 4.27 44.38 -33.87
CA GLU A 241 3.85 44.83 -35.21
C GLU A 241 5.04 45.37 -36.01
N LYS A 242 5.86 46.25 -35.40
CA LYS A 242 7.10 46.72 -36.01
C LYS A 242 8.07 45.59 -36.33
N SER A 243 8.18 44.60 -35.45
CA SER A 243 9.03 43.42 -35.67
C SER A 243 8.60 42.66 -36.92
N ILE A 244 7.30 42.45 -37.10
CA ILE A 244 6.70 41.71 -38.23
C ILE A 244 6.79 42.51 -39.53
N GLU A 245 6.60 43.84 -39.47
CA GLU A 245 6.79 44.75 -40.61
C GLU A 245 8.24 44.72 -41.13
N VAL A 246 9.22 44.64 -40.23
CA VAL A 246 10.64 44.53 -40.60
C VAL A 246 10.95 43.15 -41.20
N GLU A 247 10.54 42.10 -40.51
CA GLU A 247 10.73 40.72 -40.95
C GLU A 247 9.69 39.80 -40.32
N ARG A 248 8.91 39.15 -41.18
CA ARG A 248 7.86 38.22 -40.75
C ARG A 248 8.46 36.87 -40.39
N LYS A 249 8.56 36.60 -39.08
CA LYS A 249 8.98 35.31 -38.50
C LYS A 249 7.81 34.63 -37.79
N GLU A 250 7.73 33.31 -37.87
CA GLU A 250 6.67 32.51 -37.23
C GLU A 250 6.54 32.78 -35.73
N GLU A 251 7.67 32.86 -35.01
CA GLU A 251 7.71 33.14 -33.57
C GLU A 251 7.09 34.51 -33.22
N ASN A 252 7.24 35.49 -34.11
CA ASN A 252 6.68 36.83 -33.90
C ASN A 252 5.16 36.82 -34.04
N GLU A 253 4.60 35.98 -34.91
CA GLU A 253 3.15 35.81 -35.04
C GLU A 253 2.53 35.14 -33.79
N ILE A 254 3.25 34.21 -33.15
CA ILE A 254 2.87 33.65 -31.84
C ILE A 254 2.79 34.75 -30.78
N ILE A 255 3.84 35.58 -30.69
CA ILE A 255 3.91 36.67 -29.71
C ILE A 255 2.82 37.71 -29.99
N ARG A 256 2.56 38.02 -31.26
CA ARG A 256 1.48 38.90 -31.68
C ARG A 256 0.13 38.37 -31.20
N LEU A 257 -0.14 37.08 -31.41
CA LEU A 257 -1.40 36.47 -30.95
C LEU A 257 -1.56 36.57 -29.43
N LYS A 258 -0.49 36.31 -28.66
CA LYS A 258 -0.49 36.49 -27.19
C LYS A 258 -0.80 37.93 -26.77
N CYS A 259 -0.27 38.92 -27.49
CA CYS A 259 -0.57 40.32 -27.22
C CYS A 259 -2.04 40.62 -27.56
N MET A 260 -2.51 40.21 -28.74
CA MET A 260 -3.87 40.48 -29.22
C MET A 260 -4.94 39.90 -28.30
N ILE A 261 -4.73 38.70 -27.76
CA ILE A 261 -5.67 38.09 -26.80
C ILE A 261 -5.95 39.03 -25.62
N LYS A 262 -4.94 39.77 -25.17
CA LYS A 262 -5.03 40.69 -24.03
C LYS A 262 -5.50 42.10 -24.39
N THR A 263 -5.37 42.54 -25.64
CA THR A 263 -5.54 43.95 -26.04
C THR A 263 -6.59 44.22 -27.12
N ARG A 264 -7.03 43.20 -27.86
CA ARG A 264 -7.92 43.36 -29.01
C ARG A 264 -9.24 42.63 -28.84
N GLU A 265 -10.23 43.12 -29.57
CA GLU A 265 -11.53 42.48 -29.72
C GLU A 265 -11.43 41.18 -30.51
N GLU A 266 -12.40 40.29 -30.33
CA GLU A 266 -12.39 38.94 -30.91
C GLU A 266 -12.35 38.94 -32.44
N GLU A 267 -12.94 39.94 -33.10
CA GLU A 267 -13.01 39.99 -34.57
C GLU A 267 -11.63 40.23 -35.21
N GLU A 268 -10.79 41.06 -34.60
CA GLU A 268 -9.42 41.28 -35.08
C GLU A 268 -8.56 40.03 -34.89
N ILE A 269 -8.73 39.34 -33.76
CA ILE A 269 -8.05 38.06 -33.47
C ILE A 269 -8.46 37.01 -34.51
N ASN A 270 -9.76 36.91 -34.80
CA ASN A 270 -10.34 35.99 -35.78
C ASN A 270 -9.70 36.19 -37.15
N GLN A 271 -9.62 37.44 -37.64
CA GLN A 271 -9.03 37.73 -38.94
C GLN A 271 -7.54 37.34 -39.02
N VAL A 272 -6.74 37.72 -38.02
CA VAL A 272 -5.29 37.42 -37.99
C VAL A 272 -5.04 35.92 -37.86
N PHE A 273 -5.77 35.25 -36.97
CA PHE A 273 -5.63 33.81 -36.76
C PHE A 273 -6.00 33.01 -38.01
N LYS A 274 -7.16 33.28 -38.64
CA LYS A 274 -7.58 32.57 -39.86
C LYS A 274 -6.58 32.74 -41.00
N THR A 275 -6.00 33.93 -41.11
CA THR A 275 -4.94 34.20 -42.09
C THR A 275 -3.71 33.33 -41.80
N ASN A 276 -3.22 33.33 -40.56
CA ASN A 276 -2.01 32.60 -40.20
C ASN A 276 -2.19 31.07 -40.26
N ILE A 277 -3.34 30.54 -39.84
CA ILE A 277 -3.56 29.09 -39.78
C ILE A 277 -3.63 28.45 -41.18
N THR A 278 -4.12 29.19 -42.17
CA THR A 278 -4.25 28.72 -43.56
C THR A 278 -3.00 28.98 -44.41
N MET A 279 -2.05 29.76 -43.89
CA MET A 279 -0.84 30.10 -44.63
C MET A 279 0.12 28.89 -44.77
N PRO A 280 0.59 28.55 -46.00
CA PRO A 280 1.45 27.37 -46.22
C PRO A 280 2.86 27.47 -45.62
N ASN A 281 3.37 28.69 -45.47
CA ASN A 281 4.73 28.97 -44.97
C ASN A 281 4.84 28.99 -43.45
N ILE A 282 3.75 28.76 -42.72
CA ILE A 282 3.76 28.60 -41.27
C ILE A 282 3.76 27.10 -40.94
N SER A 283 4.73 26.66 -40.15
CA SER A 283 4.85 25.27 -39.72
C SER A 283 3.63 24.80 -38.91
N ASN A 284 3.33 23.50 -38.99
CA ASN A 284 2.21 22.91 -38.25
C ASN A 284 2.41 23.02 -36.73
N ASP A 285 3.64 22.95 -36.22
CA ASP A 285 3.93 23.15 -34.80
C ASP A 285 3.56 24.56 -34.33
N THR A 286 3.89 25.58 -35.14
CA THR A 286 3.49 26.96 -34.86
C THR A 286 1.96 27.10 -34.88
N LYS A 287 1.29 26.47 -35.85
CA LYS A 287 -0.18 26.47 -35.94
C LYS A 287 -0.85 25.82 -34.73
N ILE A 288 -0.32 24.69 -34.24
CA ILE A 288 -0.79 24.03 -33.01
C ILE A 288 -0.64 24.97 -31.81
N LYS A 289 0.53 25.62 -31.66
CA LYS A 289 0.76 26.59 -30.57
C LYS A 289 -0.20 27.77 -30.63
N MET A 290 -0.55 28.24 -31.83
CA MET A 290 -1.55 29.30 -31.99
C MET A 290 -2.93 28.85 -31.50
N CYS A 291 -3.35 27.61 -31.76
CA CYS A 291 -4.59 27.05 -31.20
C CYS A 291 -4.54 27.00 -29.67
N GLU A 292 -3.44 26.49 -29.09
CA GLU A 292 -3.27 26.41 -27.62
C GLU A 292 -3.34 27.78 -26.94
N ILE A 293 -2.77 28.81 -27.56
CA ILE A 293 -2.80 30.19 -27.02
C ILE A 293 -4.23 30.75 -26.97
N LEU A 294 -5.08 30.44 -27.95
CA LEU A 294 -6.48 30.86 -27.95
C LEU A 294 -7.31 30.21 -26.84
N GLU A 295 -6.88 29.08 -26.29
CA GLU A 295 -7.56 28.43 -25.15
C GLU A 295 -7.62 29.39 -23.94
N GLU A 296 -6.60 30.22 -23.73
CA GLU A 296 -6.56 31.20 -22.62
C GLU A 296 -7.74 32.18 -22.65
N LYS A 297 -8.22 32.54 -23.84
CA LYS A 297 -9.38 33.44 -24.04
C LYS A 297 -10.70 32.69 -24.15
N GLY A 298 -10.69 31.37 -24.32
CA GLY A 298 -11.89 30.53 -24.47
C GLY A 298 -12.57 30.65 -25.84
N MET A 299 -11.84 31.01 -26.90
CA MET A 299 -12.37 31.18 -28.26
C MET A 299 -12.60 29.84 -28.99
N ASN A 300 -13.51 29.02 -28.46
CA ASN A 300 -13.63 27.60 -28.82
C ASN A 300 -13.89 27.34 -30.31
N GLU A 301 -14.77 28.11 -30.95
CA GLU A 301 -15.09 27.92 -32.38
C GLU A 301 -13.88 28.18 -33.29
N LEU A 302 -13.04 29.14 -32.92
CA LEU A 302 -11.84 29.48 -33.67
C LEU A 302 -10.75 28.41 -33.52
N ILE A 303 -10.65 27.80 -32.34
CA ILE A 303 -9.73 26.69 -32.06
C ILE A 303 -10.13 25.44 -32.86
N ILE A 304 -11.43 25.10 -32.88
CA ILE A 304 -12.01 24.02 -33.70
C ILE A 304 -11.65 24.23 -35.17
N PHE A 305 -11.94 25.43 -35.71
CA PHE A 305 -11.57 25.78 -37.09
C PHE A 305 -10.05 25.64 -37.33
N GLY A 306 -9.24 26.01 -36.33
CA GLY A 306 -7.79 25.93 -36.41
C GLY A 306 -7.29 24.49 -36.58
N TYR A 307 -7.71 23.59 -35.69
CA TYR A 307 -7.33 22.17 -35.78
C TYR A 307 -7.87 21.49 -37.04
N GLU A 308 -9.11 21.78 -37.44
CA GLU A 308 -9.68 21.27 -38.69
C GLU A 308 -8.87 21.73 -39.91
N SER A 309 -8.48 23.01 -39.96
CA SER A 309 -7.66 23.56 -41.04
C SER A 309 -6.28 22.89 -41.13
N ILE A 310 -5.61 22.66 -39.99
CA ILE A 310 -4.32 21.95 -39.95
C ILE A 310 -4.50 20.52 -40.46
N MET A 311 -5.51 19.80 -39.95
CA MET A 311 -5.78 18.42 -40.31
C MET A 311 -6.10 18.27 -41.81
N THR A 312 -6.96 19.12 -42.37
CA THR A 312 -7.23 19.15 -43.82
C THR A 312 -5.97 19.43 -44.62
N SER A 313 -5.13 20.37 -44.19
CA SER A 313 -3.86 20.68 -44.87
C SER A 313 -2.89 19.50 -44.86
N ILE A 314 -2.86 18.69 -43.80
CA ILE A 314 -2.02 17.49 -43.71
C ILE A 314 -2.57 16.39 -44.62
N MET A 315 -3.89 16.16 -44.59
CA MET A 315 -4.56 15.08 -45.33
C MET A 315 -4.60 15.31 -46.85
N ASN A 316 -4.46 16.56 -47.31
CA ASN A 316 -4.41 16.89 -48.74
C ASN A 316 -3.03 16.63 -49.38
N LYS A 317 -1.99 16.30 -48.60
CA LYS A 317 -0.66 15.97 -49.14
C LYS A 317 -0.61 14.50 -49.60
N GLU A 318 0.11 14.23 -50.70
CA GLU A 318 0.34 12.85 -51.18
C GLU A 318 1.09 11.98 -50.16
N ASN A 319 2.08 12.58 -49.47
CA ASN A 319 2.81 11.94 -48.38
C ASN A 319 2.38 12.57 -47.05
N ILE A 320 1.59 11.84 -46.27
CA ILE A 320 1.09 12.30 -44.97
C ILE A 320 2.20 12.19 -43.92
N GLU A 321 2.49 13.30 -43.25
CA GLU A 321 3.41 13.36 -42.12
C GLU A 321 2.75 12.76 -40.87
N THR A 322 2.72 11.43 -40.79
CA THR A 322 1.98 10.65 -39.78
C THR A 322 2.19 11.11 -38.33
N ARG A 323 3.42 11.45 -37.92
CA ARG A 323 3.69 11.95 -36.56
C ARG A 323 2.98 13.27 -36.25
N ILE A 324 3.01 14.21 -37.19
CA ILE A 324 2.35 15.51 -37.02
C ILE A 324 0.83 15.31 -37.01
N TYR A 325 0.31 14.40 -37.84
CA TYR A 325 -1.11 14.03 -37.81
C TYR A 325 -1.53 13.56 -36.41
N TYR A 326 -0.84 12.59 -35.82
CA TYR A 326 -1.15 12.12 -34.46
C TYR A 326 -1.01 13.23 -33.40
N GLN A 327 0.01 14.09 -33.50
CA GLN A 327 0.19 15.22 -32.60
C GLN A 327 -1.00 16.20 -32.66
N VAL A 328 -1.51 16.50 -33.85
CA VAL A 328 -2.70 17.36 -34.04
C VAL A 328 -3.94 16.70 -33.45
N ILE A 329 -4.18 15.42 -33.76
CA ILE A 329 -5.33 14.66 -33.23
C ILE A 329 -5.31 14.65 -31.69
N LYS A 330 -4.15 14.35 -31.10
CA LYS A 330 -3.96 14.33 -29.65
C LYS A 330 -4.35 15.67 -29.02
N LYS A 331 -3.82 16.77 -29.55
CA LYS A 331 -4.09 18.12 -29.04
C LYS A 331 -5.55 18.52 -29.24
N TYR A 332 -6.13 18.15 -30.37
CA TYR A 332 -7.52 18.46 -30.66
C TYR A 332 -8.48 17.70 -29.73
N LEU A 333 -8.26 16.40 -29.51
CA LEU A 333 -9.07 15.60 -28.58
C LEU A 333 -8.95 16.11 -27.14
N ASP A 334 -7.73 16.41 -26.68
CA ASP A 334 -7.48 16.98 -25.36
C ASP A 334 -8.24 18.31 -25.16
N PHE A 335 -8.19 19.20 -26.16
CA PHE A 335 -8.97 20.44 -26.16
C PHE A 335 -10.48 20.17 -26.08
N LEU A 336 -11.02 19.30 -26.94
CA LEU A 336 -12.46 19.00 -27.00
C LEU A 336 -12.98 18.40 -25.68
N PHE A 337 -12.18 17.58 -25.00
CA PHE A 337 -12.55 16.98 -23.71
C PHE A 337 -12.43 17.95 -22.51
N LYS A 338 -11.64 19.03 -22.63
CA LYS A 338 -11.55 20.13 -21.65
C LYS A 338 -12.71 21.11 -21.72
N MET A 339 -13.43 21.17 -22.85
CA MET A 339 -14.55 22.10 -23.01
C MET A 339 -15.66 21.86 -21.97
N LYS A 340 -16.23 22.94 -21.41
CA LYS A 340 -17.37 22.85 -20.46
C LYS A 340 -18.57 22.10 -21.05
N ARG A 341 -18.83 22.31 -22.35
CA ARG A 341 -19.79 21.53 -23.15
C ARG A 341 -19.00 20.80 -24.21
N ILE A 342 -18.85 19.50 -24.02
CA ILE A 342 -18.03 18.67 -24.88
C ILE A 342 -18.74 18.48 -26.22
N ASN A 343 -18.01 18.72 -27.30
CA ASN A 343 -18.49 18.45 -28.63
C ASN A 343 -18.23 16.97 -28.98
N MET A 344 -19.11 16.10 -28.47
CA MET A 344 -18.97 14.64 -28.65
C MET A 344 -18.98 14.23 -30.12
N ILE A 345 -19.79 14.89 -30.95
CA ILE A 345 -19.92 14.58 -32.38
C ILE A 345 -18.58 14.82 -33.07
N THR A 346 -17.96 15.98 -32.84
CA THR A 346 -16.65 16.27 -33.42
C THR A 346 -15.57 15.33 -32.90
N ALA A 347 -15.53 15.04 -31.60
CA ALA A 347 -14.56 14.09 -31.04
C ALA A 347 -14.70 12.68 -31.65
N GLN A 348 -15.93 12.18 -31.81
CA GLN A 348 -16.21 10.89 -32.46
C GLN A 348 -15.75 10.90 -33.92
N ASN A 349 -16.11 11.93 -34.69
CA ASN A 349 -15.69 12.05 -36.09
C ASN A 349 -14.16 12.07 -36.24
N ILE A 350 -13.43 12.71 -35.32
CA ILE A 350 -11.97 12.72 -35.32
C ILE A 350 -11.42 11.30 -35.10
N ILE A 351 -11.96 10.58 -34.13
CA ILE A 351 -11.54 9.21 -33.83
C ILE A 351 -11.86 8.28 -34.99
N ASP A 352 -13.05 8.40 -35.59
CA ASP A 352 -13.46 7.63 -36.76
C ASP A 352 -12.54 7.91 -37.95
N ASN A 353 -12.15 9.17 -38.17
CA ASN A 353 -11.15 9.51 -39.20
C ASN A 353 -9.78 8.85 -38.93
N VAL A 354 -9.34 8.75 -37.67
CA VAL A 354 -8.11 8.03 -37.32
C VAL A 354 -8.24 6.55 -37.67
N ILE A 355 -9.34 5.93 -37.25
CA ILE A 355 -9.67 4.52 -37.51
C ILE A 355 -9.64 4.26 -39.03
N ASP A 356 -10.40 5.05 -39.81
CA ASP A 356 -10.49 4.92 -41.27
C ASP A 356 -9.13 5.12 -41.95
N ASN A 357 -8.31 6.06 -41.48
CA ASN A 357 -7.00 6.33 -42.07
C ASN A 357 -5.99 5.21 -41.76
N ILE A 358 -6.07 4.55 -40.61
CA ILE A 358 -5.26 3.37 -40.29
C ILE A 358 -5.74 2.18 -41.14
N GLN A 359 -7.04 1.89 -41.16
CA GLN A 359 -7.60 0.76 -41.92
C GLN A 359 -7.27 0.83 -43.41
N ASN A 360 -7.32 2.03 -43.99
CA ASN A 360 -7.01 2.26 -45.40
C ASN A 360 -5.51 2.44 -45.69
N ASN A 361 -4.64 2.23 -44.70
CA ASN A 361 -3.18 2.41 -44.79
C ASN A 361 -2.75 3.81 -45.31
N LYS A 362 -3.53 4.86 -45.02
CA LYS A 362 -3.18 6.24 -45.37
C LYS A 362 -2.15 6.83 -44.40
N ILE A 363 -2.14 6.35 -43.16
CA ILE A 363 -1.16 6.75 -42.13
C ILE A 363 -0.46 5.52 -41.58
N GLU A 364 0.79 5.69 -41.16
CA GLU A 364 1.57 4.61 -40.56
C GLU A 364 1.14 4.32 -39.12
N ILE A 365 1.26 3.06 -38.70
CA ILE A 365 1.01 2.65 -37.31
C ILE A 365 2.26 2.98 -36.48
N ILE A 366 2.16 3.98 -35.61
CA ILE A 366 3.21 4.35 -34.65
C ILE A 366 2.66 4.07 -33.25
N GLU A 367 3.04 2.94 -32.69
CA GLU A 367 2.52 2.40 -31.42
C GLU A 367 2.51 3.42 -30.27
N LYS A 368 3.62 4.13 -30.05
CA LYS A 368 3.72 5.16 -29.00
C LYS A 368 2.69 6.29 -29.14
N GLU A 369 2.41 6.71 -30.37
CA GLU A 369 1.46 7.79 -30.64
C GLU A 369 0.02 7.28 -30.49
N ILE A 370 -0.25 6.05 -30.92
CA ILE A 370 -1.56 5.40 -30.77
C ILE A 370 -1.90 5.21 -29.29
N TYR A 371 -0.98 4.68 -28.48
CA TYR A 371 -1.21 4.57 -27.03
C TYR A 371 -1.45 5.94 -26.38
N SER A 372 -0.79 7.00 -26.86
CA SER A 372 -1.06 8.36 -26.35
C SER A 372 -2.46 8.85 -26.69
N ILE A 373 -3.05 8.45 -27.81
CA ILE A 373 -4.43 8.80 -28.18
C ILE A 373 -5.42 7.93 -27.39
N ILE A 374 -5.16 6.63 -27.31
CA ILE A 374 -5.91 5.66 -26.52
C ILE A 374 -6.05 6.14 -25.07
N SER A 375 -4.96 6.55 -24.44
CA SER A 375 -4.95 7.02 -23.05
C SER A 375 -5.89 8.20 -22.82
N ILE A 376 -5.92 9.18 -23.73
CA ILE A 376 -6.81 10.35 -23.64
C ILE A 376 -8.29 9.93 -23.72
N ILE A 377 -8.62 9.05 -24.67
CA ILE A 377 -10.01 8.58 -24.86
C ILE A 377 -10.43 7.67 -23.70
N TRP A 378 -9.52 6.83 -23.19
CA TRP A 378 -9.76 5.97 -22.04
C TRP A 378 -10.01 6.78 -20.78
N GLU A 379 -9.13 7.71 -20.43
CA GLU A 379 -9.30 8.61 -19.27
C GLU A 379 -10.64 9.35 -19.35
N ARG A 380 -11.03 9.79 -20.56
CA ARG A 380 -12.34 10.38 -20.78
C ARG A 380 -13.48 9.39 -20.48
N GLY A 381 -13.38 8.15 -20.95
CA GLY A 381 -14.33 7.09 -20.65
C GLY A 381 -14.50 6.83 -19.14
N ILE A 382 -13.39 6.78 -18.40
CA ILE A 382 -13.40 6.63 -16.92
C ILE A 382 -14.09 7.82 -16.26
N ASN A 383 -13.78 9.05 -16.70
CA ASN A 383 -14.40 10.25 -16.16
C ASN A 383 -15.92 10.27 -16.41
N ASP A 384 -16.37 9.86 -17.60
CA ASP A 384 -17.80 9.73 -17.89
C ASP A 384 -18.48 8.71 -16.98
N CYS A 385 -17.86 7.55 -16.72
CA CYS A 385 -18.39 6.54 -15.78
C CYS A 385 -18.42 7.04 -14.33
N THR A 386 -17.37 7.74 -13.90
CA THR A 386 -17.29 8.34 -12.54
C THR A 386 -18.41 9.36 -12.32
N ASN A 387 -18.83 10.06 -13.37
CA ASN A 387 -19.96 10.99 -13.37
C ASN A 387 -21.33 10.32 -13.62
N LYS A 388 -21.43 8.99 -13.51
CA LYS A 388 -22.66 8.20 -13.73
C LYS A 388 -23.24 8.34 -15.15
N ASN A 389 -22.36 8.44 -16.14
CA ASN A 389 -22.72 8.42 -17.55
C ASN A 389 -22.09 7.21 -18.25
N GLU A 390 -22.52 6.03 -17.82
CA GLU A 390 -22.02 4.72 -18.26
C GLU A 390 -22.24 4.51 -19.76
N ARG A 391 -23.32 5.07 -20.31
CA ARG A 391 -23.61 4.98 -21.74
C ARG A 391 -22.54 5.67 -22.58
N THR A 392 -22.17 6.90 -22.24
CA THR A 392 -21.12 7.62 -22.98
C THR A 392 -19.75 7.02 -22.71
N GLY A 393 -19.43 6.68 -21.46
CA GLY A 393 -18.16 6.03 -21.11
C GLY A 393 -17.93 4.74 -21.90
N LYS A 394 -18.97 3.91 -22.03
CA LYS A 394 -18.93 2.71 -22.86
C LYS A 394 -18.60 2.99 -24.33
N GLU A 395 -19.21 4.00 -24.93
CA GLU A 395 -18.93 4.32 -26.35
C GLU A 395 -17.47 4.74 -26.56
N TRP A 396 -16.87 5.44 -25.59
CA TRP A 396 -15.43 5.72 -25.61
C TRP A 396 -14.58 4.46 -25.50
N PHE A 397 -14.90 3.55 -24.58
CA PHE A 397 -14.17 2.28 -24.46
C PHE A 397 -14.28 1.42 -25.72
N LYS A 398 -15.45 1.41 -26.38
CA LYS A 398 -15.62 0.73 -27.68
C LYS A 398 -14.73 1.33 -28.76
N LYS A 399 -14.62 2.66 -28.82
CA LYS A 399 -13.72 3.34 -29.76
C LYS A 399 -12.24 3.06 -29.48
N VAL A 400 -11.84 3.03 -28.21
CA VAL A 400 -10.49 2.61 -27.81
C VAL A 400 -10.21 1.18 -28.26
N ARG A 401 -11.14 0.26 -28.01
CA ARG A 401 -11.02 -1.14 -28.43
C ARG A 401 -10.86 -1.27 -29.95
N GLU A 402 -11.68 -0.55 -30.72
CA GLU A 402 -11.63 -0.54 -32.18
C GLU A 402 -10.26 -0.06 -32.69
N ILE A 403 -9.72 1.03 -32.12
CA ILE A 403 -8.37 1.51 -32.43
C ILE A 403 -7.32 0.43 -32.13
N MET A 404 -7.35 -0.15 -30.93
CA MET A 404 -6.38 -1.19 -30.50
C MET A 404 -6.35 -2.39 -31.45
N GLU A 405 -7.53 -2.92 -31.80
CA GLU A 405 -7.66 -4.08 -32.68
C GLU A 405 -7.09 -3.81 -34.08
N ILE A 406 -7.38 -2.64 -34.65
CA ILE A 406 -6.92 -2.24 -35.99
C ILE A 406 -5.42 -1.93 -36.00
N SER A 407 -4.91 -1.31 -34.93
CA SER A 407 -3.50 -0.95 -34.81
C SER A 407 -2.61 -2.09 -34.30
N ARG A 408 -3.20 -3.25 -33.92
CA ARG A 408 -2.53 -4.40 -33.28
C ARG A 408 -1.87 -4.08 -31.94
N CYS A 409 -2.33 -3.02 -31.26
CA CYS A 409 -1.84 -2.59 -29.93
C CYS A 409 -2.69 -3.24 -28.84
N ASN A 410 -2.54 -4.55 -28.66
CA ASN A 410 -3.53 -5.39 -27.96
C ASN A 410 -3.25 -5.63 -26.47
N GLU A 411 -2.18 -5.04 -25.90
CA GLU A 411 -1.71 -5.36 -24.55
C GLU A 411 -2.77 -5.13 -23.45
N GLU A 412 -3.62 -4.11 -23.63
CA GLU A 412 -4.62 -3.70 -22.62
C GLU A 412 -6.07 -3.99 -23.04
N ILE A 413 -6.29 -4.81 -24.07
CA ILE A 413 -7.65 -5.16 -24.54
C ILE A 413 -8.47 -5.86 -23.43
N GLY A 414 -7.84 -6.65 -22.56
CA GLY A 414 -8.51 -7.27 -21.42
C GLY A 414 -9.11 -6.24 -20.46
N GLU A 415 -8.34 -5.20 -20.13
CA GLU A 415 -8.76 -4.11 -19.24
C GLU A 415 -9.86 -3.23 -19.86
N ILE A 416 -9.81 -2.98 -21.17
CA ILE A 416 -10.87 -2.27 -21.88
C ILE A 416 -12.18 -3.06 -21.87
N ASN A 417 -12.13 -4.36 -22.14
CA ASN A 417 -13.33 -5.20 -22.11
C ASN A 417 -13.92 -5.31 -20.68
N LYS A 418 -13.08 -5.27 -19.65
CA LYS A 418 -13.52 -5.14 -18.25
C LYS A 418 -14.27 -3.82 -18.03
N ASN A 419 -13.75 -2.71 -18.52
CA ASN A 419 -14.43 -1.41 -18.39
C ASN A 419 -15.77 -1.37 -19.15
N ILE A 420 -15.84 -1.99 -20.33
CA ILE A 420 -17.09 -2.17 -21.07
C ILE A 420 -18.08 -3.03 -20.25
N SER A 421 -17.63 -4.13 -19.65
CA SER A 421 -18.50 -5.00 -18.85
C SER A 421 -19.04 -4.31 -17.59
N ILE A 422 -18.23 -3.47 -16.93
CA ILE A 422 -18.68 -2.62 -15.81
C ILE A 422 -19.83 -1.73 -16.25
N CYS A 423 -19.67 -1.02 -17.37
CA CYS A 423 -20.69 -0.11 -17.89
C CYS A 423 -21.99 -0.86 -18.22
N GLU A 424 -21.89 -1.99 -18.94
CA GLU A 424 -23.08 -2.78 -19.30
C GLU A 424 -23.79 -3.35 -18.06
N ASN A 425 -23.05 -3.79 -17.04
CA ASN A 425 -23.62 -4.29 -15.79
C ASN A 425 -24.37 -3.17 -15.04
N GLN A 426 -23.79 -1.98 -14.94
CA GLN A 426 -24.44 -0.80 -14.32
C GLN A 426 -25.69 -0.34 -15.09
N MET A 427 -25.72 -0.55 -16.40
CA MET A 427 -26.91 -0.32 -17.24
C MET A 427 -27.94 -1.46 -17.21
N ASN A 428 -27.72 -2.52 -16.41
CA ASN A 428 -28.53 -3.74 -16.35
C ASN A 428 -28.59 -4.53 -17.69
N ASN A 429 -27.62 -4.35 -18.58
CA ASN A 429 -27.51 -5.08 -19.85
C ASN A 429 -26.73 -6.38 -19.66
N TYR A 430 -27.24 -7.29 -18.83
CA TYR A 430 -26.51 -8.47 -18.33
C TYR A 430 -25.97 -9.39 -19.44
N HIS A 431 -26.68 -9.53 -20.58
CA HIS A 431 -26.16 -10.32 -21.71
C HIS A 431 -24.88 -9.73 -22.33
N GLU A 432 -24.80 -8.41 -22.47
CA GLU A 432 -23.62 -7.74 -23.04
C GLU A 432 -22.51 -7.59 -21.99
N ALA A 433 -22.87 -7.41 -20.72
CA ALA A 433 -21.94 -7.44 -19.60
C ALA A 433 -21.24 -8.81 -19.50
N MET A 434 -22.00 -9.90 -19.58
CA MET A 434 -21.50 -11.29 -19.61
C MET A 434 -20.49 -11.50 -20.73
N LYS A 435 -20.86 -11.16 -21.98
CA LYS A 435 -19.96 -11.32 -23.14
C LYS A 435 -18.66 -10.52 -22.98
N SER A 436 -18.77 -9.27 -22.55
CA SER A 436 -17.62 -8.38 -22.39
C SER A 436 -16.70 -8.84 -21.25
N ALA A 437 -17.27 -9.31 -20.13
CA ALA A 437 -16.50 -9.86 -19.02
C ALA A 437 -15.78 -11.16 -19.41
N GLN A 438 -16.44 -12.04 -20.17
CA GLN A 438 -15.82 -13.25 -20.70
C GLN A 438 -14.65 -12.91 -21.64
N GLN A 439 -14.85 -11.96 -22.56
CA GLN A 439 -13.78 -11.47 -23.43
C GLN A 439 -12.62 -10.84 -22.64
N ALA A 440 -12.90 -10.13 -21.54
CA ALA A 440 -11.85 -9.59 -20.68
C ALA A 440 -10.98 -10.70 -20.08
N ILE A 441 -11.60 -11.76 -19.56
CA ILE A 441 -10.91 -12.90 -18.96
C ILE A 441 -10.11 -13.69 -20.00
N GLU A 442 -10.71 -13.97 -21.17
CA GLU A 442 -10.04 -14.67 -22.28
C GLU A 442 -8.82 -13.89 -22.82
N ASN A 443 -8.88 -12.55 -22.75
CA ASN A 443 -7.78 -11.66 -23.12
C ASN A 443 -6.77 -11.39 -21.99
N GLY A 444 -6.79 -12.18 -20.91
CA GLY A 444 -5.77 -12.15 -19.85
C GLY A 444 -5.98 -11.13 -18.73
N CYS A 445 -7.21 -10.63 -18.54
CA CYS A 445 -7.53 -9.78 -17.39
C CYS A 445 -7.36 -10.56 -16.06
N ASN A 446 -6.42 -10.10 -15.23
CA ASN A 446 -6.12 -10.71 -13.93
C ASN A 446 -6.97 -10.13 -12.77
N ASP A 447 -7.71 -9.04 -13.02
CA ASP A 447 -8.61 -8.42 -12.06
C ASP A 447 -9.88 -9.28 -11.86
N LEU A 448 -10.20 -9.60 -10.59
CA LEU A 448 -11.38 -10.37 -10.21
C LEU A 448 -12.70 -9.62 -10.41
N GLN A 449 -12.65 -8.30 -10.66
CA GLN A 449 -13.83 -7.52 -11.02
C GLN A 449 -14.51 -8.05 -12.29
N ALA A 450 -13.75 -8.54 -13.27
CA ALA A 450 -14.30 -9.15 -14.47
C ALA A 450 -15.05 -10.46 -14.13
N ASP A 451 -14.46 -11.31 -13.27
CA ASP A 451 -15.10 -12.53 -12.79
C ASP A 451 -16.38 -12.22 -12.00
N PHE A 452 -16.37 -11.17 -11.17
CA PHE A 452 -17.56 -10.73 -10.43
C PHE A 452 -18.69 -10.31 -11.36
N ILE A 453 -18.39 -9.52 -12.40
CA ILE A 453 -19.41 -9.08 -13.36
C ILE A 453 -19.96 -10.27 -14.15
N LEU A 454 -19.09 -11.22 -14.52
CA LEU A 454 -19.51 -12.45 -15.18
C LEU A 454 -20.44 -13.27 -14.27
N PHE A 455 -20.07 -13.45 -12.99
CA PHE A 455 -20.89 -14.09 -11.97
C PHE A 455 -22.25 -13.40 -11.79
N SER A 456 -22.24 -12.09 -11.56
CA SER A 456 -23.44 -11.27 -11.40
C SER A 456 -24.36 -11.39 -12.60
N SER A 457 -23.80 -11.31 -13.81
CA SER A 457 -24.57 -11.43 -15.05
C SER A 457 -25.21 -12.82 -15.19
N TYR A 458 -24.48 -13.90 -14.89
CA TYR A 458 -25.05 -15.25 -14.90
C TYR A 458 -26.21 -15.39 -13.89
N LEU A 459 -26.07 -14.80 -12.71
CA LEU A 459 -27.12 -14.85 -11.70
C LEU A 459 -28.39 -14.14 -12.16
N HIS A 460 -28.27 -12.92 -12.71
CA HIS A 460 -29.38 -12.16 -13.29
C HIS A 460 -30.02 -12.84 -14.52
N LEU A 461 -29.25 -13.64 -15.25
CA LEU A 461 -29.74 -14.44 -16.38
C LEU A 461 -30.26 -15.83 -15.98
N HIS A 462 -30.33 -16.14 -14.68
CA HIS A 462 -30.75 -17.43 -14.13
C HIS A 462 -29.88 -18.64 -14.55
N MET A 463 -28.60 -18.40 -14.89
CA MET A 463 -27.60 -19.39 -15.28
C MET A 463 -26.74 -19.81 -14.08
N LYS A 464 -27.37 -20.54 -13.16
CA LYS A 464 -26.80 -20.82 -11.82
C LYS A 464 -25.54 -21.66 -11.82
N LYS A 465 -25.45 -22.65 -12.72
CA LYS A 465 -24.32 -23.59 -12.78
C LYS A 465 -23.06 -22.87 -13.23
N GLU A 466 -23.21 -22.04 -14.25
CA GLU A 466 -22.17 -21.22 -14.82
C GLU A 466 -21.66 -20.20 -13.80
N GLY A 467 -22.54 -19.62 -12.98
CA GLY A 467 -22.16 -18.79 -11.83
C GLY A 467 -21.24 -19.50 -10.84
N ILE A 468 -21.55 -20.76 -10.47
CA ILE A 468 -20.70 -21.56 -9.58
C ILE A 468 -19.33 -21.85 -10.22
N GLU A 469 -19.30 -22.19 -11.50
CA GLU A 469 -18.04 -22.42 -12.22
C GLU A 469 -17.13 -21.18 -12.23
N VAL A 470 -17.71 -19.97 -12.28
CA VAL A 470 -16.93 -18.72 -12.19
C VAL A 470 -16.25 -18.59 -10.84
N ILE A 471 -16.94 -18.92 -9.74
CA ILE A 471 -16.35 -18.91 -8.40
C ILE A 471 -15.14 -19.86 -8.34
N GLU A 472 -15.29 -21.09 -8.83
CA GLU A 472 -14.21 -22.08 -8.82
C GLU A 472 -12.99 -21.61 -9.64
N LYS A 473 -13.22 -21.04 -10.83
CA LYS A 473 -12.17 -20.49 -11.68
C LYS A 473 -11.47 -19.30 -11.00
N ALA A 474 -12.23 -18.38 -10.43
CA ALA A 474 -11.69 -17.22 -9.70
C ALA A 474 -10.81 -17.65 -8.51
N MET A 475 -11.21 -18.69 -7.77
CA MET A 475 -10.44 -19.22 -6.65
C MET A 475 -9.10 -19.84 -7.07
N ASN A 476 -9.01 -20.37 -8.29
CA ASN A 476 -7.79 -20.96 -8.85
C ASN A 476 -6.84 -19.93 -9.50
N LYS A 477 -7.27 -18.67 -9.68
CA LYS A 477 -6.39 -17.60 -10.22
C LYS A 477 -5.28 -17.24 -9.22
N SER A 478 -4.14 -16.80 -9.76
CA SER A 478 -2.99 -16.28 -9.00
C SER A 478 -3.24 -14.85 -8.51
N SER A 479 -4.35 -14.61 -7.83
CA SER A 479 -4.69 -13.35 -7.18
C SER A 479 -4.34 -13.40 -5.68
N LEU A 480 -4.09 -12.23 -5.09
CA LEU A 480 -3.90 -12.10 -3.65
C LEU A 480 -5.14 -12.62 -2.91
N ASN A 481 -4.92 -13.29 -1.77
CA ASN A 481 -6.02 -13.83 -0.95
C ASN A 481 -7.05 -12.74 -0.60
N GLN A 482 -6.59 -11.50 -0.42
CA GLN A 482 -7.47 -10.37 -0.12
C GLN A 482 -8.48 -10.08 -1.24
N HIS A 483 -8.05 -10.04 -2.50
CA HIS A 483 -8.96 -9.82 -3.62
C HIS A 483 -9.96 -10.97 -3.76
N LYS A 484 -9.58 -12.20 -3.40
CA LYS A 484 -10.49 -13.36 -3.39
C LYS A 484 -11.57 -13.21 -2.33
N ILE A 485 -11.22 -12.71 -1.15
CA ILE A 485 -12.16 -12.41 -0.07
C ILE A 485 -13.15 -11.32 -0.52
N GLU A 486 -12.66 -10.20 -1.05
CA GLU A 486 -13.50 -9.09 -1.52
C GLU A 486 -14.46 -9.55 -2.64
N PHE A 487 -13.98 -10.35 -3.59
CA PHE A 487 -14.80 -10.97 -4.63
C PHE A 487 -15.93 -11.81 -4.01
N LEU A 488 -15.61 -12.72 -3.09
CA LEU A 488 -16.59 -13.61 -2.46
C LEU A 488 -17.59 -12.87 -1.58
N GLU A 489 -17.17 -11.86 -0.82
CA GLU A 489 -18.07 -10.99 -0.03
C GLU A 489 -19.09 -10.28 -0.95
N THR A 490 -18.61 -9.79 -2.10
CA THR A 490 -19.48 -9.13 -3.09
C THR A 490 -20.44 -10.14 -3.74
N CYS A 491 -19.99 -11.35 -4.07
CA CYS A 491 -20.83 -12.45 -4.55
C CYS A 491 -21.92 -12.83 -3.53
N CYS A 492 -21.57 -12.99 -2.24
CA CYS A 492 -22.54 -13.26 -1.18
C CYS A 492 -23.62 -12.18 -1.12
N THR A 493 -23.23 -10.90 -1.19
CA THR A 493 -24.15 -9.77 -1.12
C THR A 493 -25.21 -9.83 -2.24
N ILE A 494 -24.79 -10.05 -3.49
CA ILE A 494 -25.75 -10.17 -4.60
C ILE A 494 -26.62 -11.42 -4.43
N CYS A 495 -26.08 -12.56 -4.00
CA CYS A 495 -26.89 -13.76 -3.76
C CYS A 495 -27.97 -13.51 -2.71
N GLU A 496 -27.65 -12.79 -1.63
CA GLU A 496 -28.63 -12.40 -0.60
C GLU A 496 -29.72 -11.49 -1.18
N GLU A 497 -29.35 -10.47 -1.96
CA GLU A 497 -30.29 -9.55 -2.62
C GLU A 497 -31.24 -10.29 -3.58
N MET A 498 -30.70 -11.24 -4.36
CA MET A 498 -31.44 -12.05 -5.31
C MET A 498 -32.15 -13.26 -4.68
N LYS A 499 -31.97 -13.51 -3.39
CA LYS A 499 -32.49 -14.67 -2.64
C LYS A 499 -32.05 -16.02 -3.21
N GLU A 500 -30.82 -16.08 -3.72
CA GLU A 500 -30.22 -17.25 -4.35
C GLU A 500 -29.44 -18.10 -3.33
N ILE A 501 -30.20 -18.77 -2.44
CA ILE A 501 -29.68 -19.46 -1.25
C ILE A 501 -28.66 -20.56 -1.58
N GLU A 502 -28.83 -21.27 -2.69
CA GLU A 502 -27.94 -22.38 -3.07
C GLU A 502 -26.54 -21.88 -3.44
N ILE A 503 -26.46 -20.81 -4.22
CA ILE A 503 -25.19 -20.23 -4.66
C ILE A 503 -24.54 -19.46 -3.51
N GLU A 504 -25.33 -18.74 -2.71
CA GLU A 504 -24.87 -18.09 -1.47
C GLU A 504 -24.12 -19.08 -0.57
N ASN A 505 -24.59 -20.34 -0.46
CA ASN A 505 -23.90 -21.36 0.32
C ASN A 505 -22.50 -21.67 -0.18
N GLU A 506 -22.37 -21.79 -1.49
CA GLU A 506 -21.09 -22.10 -2.10
C GLU A 506 -20.13 -20.93 -1.93
N CYS A 507 -20.61 -19.69 -2.15
CA CYS A 507 -19.86 -18.48 -1.84
C CYS A 507 -19.39 -18.45 -0.38
N LEU A 508 -20.29 -18.71 0.58
CA LEU A 508 -19.95 -18.71 2.00
C LEU A 508 -18.94 -19.80 2.38
N ARG A 509 -19.02 -20.99 1.78
CA ARG A 509 -18.04 -22.05 2.01
C ARG A 509 -16.67 -21.67 1.48
N LYS A 510 -16.60 -21.14 0.26
CA LYS A 510 -15.36 -20.66 -0.34
C LYS A 510 -14.79 -19.47 0.42
N LEU A 511 -15.65 -18.57 0.89
CA LEU A 511 -15.24 -17.43 1.71
C LEU A 511 -14.65 -17.93 3.02
N PHE A 512 -15.35 -18.86 3.68
CA PHE A 512 -14.86 -19.49 4.88
C PHE A 512 -13.45 -20.03 4.65
N GLU A 513 -13.20 -20.82 3.59
CA GLU A 513 -11.88 -21.36 3.21
C GLU A 513 -10.75 -20.31 3.11
N GLN A 514 -11.06 -19.07 2.70
CA GLN A 514 -10.07 -17.99 2.57
C GLN A 514 -9.82 -17.19 3.86
N LEU A 515 -10.74 -17.24 4.83
CA LEU A 515 -10.63 -16.53 6.12
C LEU A 515 -9.57 -17.17 7.05
N PRO A 516 -8.91 -16.41 7.96
CA PRO A 516 -9.24 -15.02 8.38
C PRO A 516 -8.87 -13.92 7.37
N GLY A 517 -7.77 -14.07 6.63
CA GLY A 517 -7.30 -13.08 5.63
C GLY A 517 -7.28 -11.62 6.11
N GLU A 518 -7.24 -10.64 5.20
CA GLU A 518 -7.43 -9.22 5.53
C GLU A 518 -8.93 -8.84 5.48
N SER A 519 -9.77 -9.61 6.18
CA SER A 519 -11.20 -9.32 6.30
C SER A 519 -11.51 -8.38 7.49
N LYS A 520 -12.73 -7.82 7.51
CA LYS A 520 -13.19 -7.05 8.68
C LYS A 520 -13.20 -7.95 9.92
N LYS A 521 -12.77 -7.41 11.07
CA LYS A 521 -12.82 -8.14 12.35
C LYS A 521 -14.25 -8.64 12.60
N GLY A 522 -14.39 -9.93 12.89
CA GLY A 522 -15.69 -10.57 13.12
C GLY A 522 -16.33 -11.22 11.88
N THR A 523 -15.80 -11.02 10.67
CA THR A 523 -16.31 -11.71 9.46
C THR A 523 -16.30 -13.23 9.63
N GLY A 524 -15.27 -13.78 10.29
CA GLY A 524 -15.17 -15.20 10.58
C GLY A 524 -16.37 -15.79 11.33
N ILE A 525 -16.80 -15.15 12.42
CA ILE A 525 -17.94 -15.64 13.22
C ILE A 525 -19.28 -15.45 12.52
N ILE A 526 -19.43 -14.37 11.74
CA ILE A 526 -20.65 -14.11 10.94
C ILE A 526 -20.82 -15.21 9.88
N VAL A 527 -19.78 -15.47 9.08
CA VAL A 527 -19.79 -16.51 8.04
C VAL A 527 -20.00 -17.88 8.66
N PHE A 528 -19.31 -18.19 9.77
CA PHE A 528 -19.51 -19.43 10.51
C PHE A 528 -20.99 -19.63 10.88
N ARG A 529 -21.64 -18.63 11.50
CA ARG A 529 -23.07 -18.73 11.85
C ARG A 529 -23.94 -19.00 10.62
N GLN A 530 -23.74 -18.25 9.53
CA GLN A 530 -24.56 -18.39 8.33
C GLN A 530 -24.48 -19.81 7.76
N ILE A 531 -23.30 -20.41 7.76
CA ILE A 531 -23.09 -21.81 7.38
C ILE A 531 -23.81 -22.75 8.36
N MET A 532 -23.63 -22.57 9.67
CA MET A 532 -24.16 -23.47 10.70
C MET A 532 -25.69 -23.45 10.81
N LYS A 533 -26.36 -22.37 10.39
CA LYS A 533 -27.84 -22.32 10.28
C LYS A 533 -28.40 -23.40 9.36
N LYS A 534 -27.63 -23.82 8.35
CA LYS A 534 -28.08 -24.70 7.27
C LYS A 534 -27.76 -26.17 7.58
N GLY A 535 -26.79 -26.43 8.45
CA GLY A 535 -26.47 -27.76 8.95
C GLY A 535 -25.19 -27.78 9.76
N CYS A 536 -25.04 -28.79 10.62
CA CYS A 536 -23.82 -28.98 11.39
C CYS A 536 -22.82 -29.82 10.56
N ASP A 537 -21.66 -29.25 10.26
CA ASP A 537 -20.53 -29.94 9.64
C ASP A 537 -19.32 -29.90 10.58
N VAL A 538 -18.85 -31.08 10.99
CA VAL A 538 -17.73 -31.23 11.91
C VAL A 538 -16.44 -30.64 11.36
N ASN A 539 -16.19 -30.72 10.04
CA ASN A 539 -14.98 -30.19 9.43
C ASN A 539 -14.94 -28.67 9.49
N ILE A 540 -16.10 -28.03 9.31
CA ILE A 540 -16.25 -26.57 9.44
C ILE A 540 -16.00 -26.14 10.89
N ILE A 541 -16.52 -26.89 11.86
CA ILE A 541 -16.25 -26.63 13.30
C ILE A 541 -14.75 -26.75 13.61
N LYS A 542 -14.10 -27.84 13.17
CA LYS A 542 -12.65 -28.06 13.37
C LYS A 542 -11.83 -26.92 12.81
N ARG A 543 -12.10 -26.52 11.56
CA ARG A 543 -11.40 -25.40 10.91
C ARG A 543 -11.66 -24.08 11.65
N PHE A 544 -12.90 -23.83 12.09
CA PHE A 544 -13.21 -22.62 12.86
C PHE A 544 -12.44 -22.59 14.19
N ILE A 545 -12.31 -23.73 14.88
CA ILE A 545 -11.49 -23.86 16.08
C ILE A 545 -10.03 -23.46 15.80
N GLU A 546 -9.45 -23.94 14.70
CA GLU A 546 -8.09 -23.59 14.30
C GLU A 546 -7.93 -22.10 14.02
N MET A 547 -8.88 -21.49 13.31
CA MET A 547 -8.90 -20.05 13.04
C MET A 547 -8.94 -19.24 14.33
N VAL A 548 -9.88 -19.56 15.24
CA VAL A 548 -10.04 -18.85 16.51
C VAL A 548 -8.81 -19.00 17.40
N LYS A 549 -8.17 -20.18 17.42
CA LYS A 549 -6.92 -20.39 18.17
C LYS A 549 -5.74 -19.60 17.61
N THR A 550 -5.71 -19.38 16.30
CA THR A 550 -4.60 -18.67 15.64
C THR A 550 -4.75 -17.17 15.74
N ASN A 551 -5.94 -16.63 15.48
CA ASN A 551 -6.19 -15.19 15.52
C ASN A 551 -7.60 -14.86 16.04
N GLN A 552 -7.77 -14.97 17.35
CA GLN A 552 -9.07 -14.82 18.00
C GLN A 552 -9.72 -13.45 17.77
N GLU A 553 -8.93 -12.38 17.82
CA GLU A 553 -9.43 -11.01 17.73
C GLU A 553 -9.96 -10.69 16.33
N GLU A 554 -9.27 -11.13 15.27
CA GLU A 554 -9.75 -10.94 13.90
C GLU A 554 -10.95 -11.81 13.57
N VAL A 555 -10.96 -13.07 14.00
CA VAL A 555 -12.01 -14.04 13.63
C VAL A 555 -13.34 -13.73 14.32
N ILE A 556 -13.30 -13.33 15.60
CA ILE A 556 -14.51 -13.10 16.42
C ILE A 556 -14.89 -11.62 16.47
N GLY A 557 -13.91 -10.71 16.53
CA GLY A 557 -14.17 -9.27 16.65
C GLY A 557 -14.97 -8.88 17.90
N GLU A 558 -15.87 -7.91 17.74
CA GLU A 558 -16.77 -7.41 18.79
C GLU A 558 -18.21 -7.88 18.65
N GLU A 559 -18.46 -8.88 17.79
CA GLU A 559 -19.78 -9.34 17.35
C GLU A 559 -20.56 -10.11 18.42
N LYS A 560 -21.00 -9.42 19.48
CA LYS A 560 -21.65 -10.01 20.64
C LYS A 560 -22.85 -10.90 20.28
N GLY A 561 -23.75 -10.42 19.41
CA GLY A 561 -24.94 -11.18 19.00
C GLY A 561 -24.60 -12.48 18.25
N GLU A 562 -23.50 -12.50 17.51
CA GLU A 562 -23.03 -13.66 16.76
C GLU A 562 -22.40 -14.70 17.70
N ILE A 563 -21.70 -14.25 18.74
CA ILE A 563 -21.19 -15.10 19.83
C ILE A 563 -22.35 -15.75 20.59
N GLU A 564 -23.33 -14.96 21.05
CA GLU A 564 -24.49 -15.47 21.79
C GLU A 564 -25.26 -16.53 20.99
N TRP A 565 -25.53 -16.24 19.71
CA TRP A 565 -26.20 -17.18 18.83
C TRP A 565 -25.39 -18.48 18.69
N SER A 566 -24.07 -18.36 18.46
CA SER A 566 -23.19 -19.52 18.27
C SER A 566 -23.11 -20.37 19.54
N LEU A 567 -22.97 -19.76 20.71
CA LEU A 567 -22.99 -20.47 21.99
C LEU A 567 -24.32 -21.21 22.22
N ALA A 568 -25.46 -20.56 21.95
CA ALA A 568 -26.77 -21.18 22.08
C ALA A 568 -26.95 -22.36 21.11
N TYR A 569 -26.55 -22.18 19.84
CA TYR A 569 -26.58 -23.23 18.83
C TYR A 569 -25.73 -24.43 19.25
N LEU A 570 -24.46 -24.22 19.62
CA LEU A 570 -23.52 -25.29 19.97
C LEU A 570 -23.98 -26.07 21.21
N ASN A 571 -24.55 -25.40 22.22
CA ASN A 571 -25.09 -26.05 23.41
C ASN A 571 -26.32 -26.92 23.11
N ASN A 572 -27.24 -26.44 22.28
CA ASN A 572 -28.41 -27.24 21.90
C ASN A 572 -27.99 -28.41 21.01
N ARG A 573 -27.07 -28.15 20.06
CA ARG A 573 -26.60 -29.15 19.12
C ARG A 573 -25.78 -30.25 19.79
N SER A 574 -24.93 -29.93 20.76
CA SER A 574 -24.20 -30.94 21.51
C SER A 574 -25.12 -31.91 22.26
N LYS A 575 -26.18 -31.40 22.91
CA LYS A 575 -27.17 -32.25 23.61
C LYS A 575 -27.92 -33.16 22.65
N GLU A 576 -28.38 -32.62 21.52
CA GLU A 576 -29.06 -33.39 20.48
C GLU A 576 -28.14 -34.48 19.91
N SER A 577 -26.90 -34.12 19.60
CA SER A 577 -25.90 -35.02 19.04
C SER A 577 -25.49 -36.11 20.03
N TYR A 578 -25.39 -35.80 21.32
CA TYR A 578 -25.20 -36.81 22.36
C TYR A 578 -26.38 -37.80 22.39
N SER A 579 -27.63 -37.32 22.37
CA SER A 579 -28.80 -38.22 22.37
C SER A 579 -28.89 -39.11 21.12
N ARG A 580 -28.42 -38.60 19.97
CA ARG A 580 -28.38 -39.33 18.70
C ARG A 580 -27.12 -40.19 18.54
N LYS A 581 -26.25 -40.25 19.56
CA LYS A 581 -24.95 -40.95 19.53
C LYS A 581 -24.01 -40.48 18.40
N LYS A 582 -24.12 -39.21 18.01
CA LYS A 582 -23.17 -38.53 17.11
C LYS A 582 -22.02 -37.94 17.91
N HIS A 583 -21.19 -38.81 18.48
CA HIS A 583 -20.19 -38.45 19.48
C HIS A 583 -19.16 -37.43 19.00
N GLU A 584 -18.68 -37.53 17.75
CA GLU A 584 -17.74 -36.57 17.17
C GLU A 584 -18.34 -35.17 17.05
N GLU A 585 -19.57 -35.09 16.55
CA GLU A 585 -20.30 -33.83 16.43
C GLU A 585 -20.51 -33.17 17.80
N CYS A 586 -20.92 -33.97 18.80
CA CYS A 586 -21.09 -33.51 20.18
C CYS A 586 -19.78 -32.97 20.77
N LEU A 587 -18.69 -33.72 20.62
CA LEU A 587 -17.36 -33.35 21.11
C LEU A 587 -16.94 -31.98 20.57
N TYR A 588 -16.92 -31.81 19.25
CA TYR A 588 -16.41 -30.58 18.64
C TYR A 588 -17.36 -29.40 18.86
N CYS A 589 -18.68 -29.62 18.97
CA CYS A 589 -19.60 -28.57 19.43
C CYS A 589 -19.26 -28.08 20.84
N CYS A 590 -19.05 -29.00 21.78
CA CYS A 590 -18.70 -28.65 23.16
C CYS A 590 -17.33 -27.97 23.25
N TYR A 591 -16.37 -28.45 22.47
CA TYR A 591 -15.02 -27.92 22.46
C TYR A 591 -14.97 -26.50 21.88
N LEU A 592 -15.65 -26.26 20.76
CA LEU A 592 -15.79 -24.91 20.21
C LEU A 592 -16.56 -23.99 21.16
N TYR A 593 -17.62 -24.47 21.81
CA TYR A 593 -18.34 -23.69 22.83
C TYR A 593 -17.38 -23.23 23.93
N ASN A 594 -16.53 -24.12 24.44
CA ASN A 594 -15.56 -23.77 25.47
C ASN A 594 -14.62 -22.66 24.99
N ILE A 595 -14.08 -22.78 23.77
CA ILE A 595 -13.19 -21.77 23.20
C ILE A 595 -13.90 -20.42 23.04
N LEU A 596 -15.08 -20.42 22.41
CA LEU A 596 -15.86 -19.19 22.19
C LEU A 596 -16.31 -18.52 23.48
N SER A 597 -16.68 -19.30 24.50
CA SER A 597 -17.09 -18.75 25.80
C SER A 597 -15.98 -17.96 26.50
N LYS A 598 -14.71 -18.20 26.16
CA LYS A 598 -13.57 -17.44 26.70
C LYS A 598 -13.29 -16.13 25.96
N SER A 599 -14.02 -15.83 24.87
CA SER A 599 -13.77 -14.64 24.05
C SER A 599 -14.22 -13.33 24.68
N LYS A 600 -15.21 -13.38 25.58
CA LYS A 600 -15.69 -12.21 26.32
C LYS A 600 -15.92 -12.59 27.78
N LYS A 601 -15.61 -11.67 28.68
CA LYS A 601 -15.69 -11.88 30.13
C LYS A 601 -17.07 -12.34 30.61
N GLU A 602 -18.14 -11.82 30.01
CA GLU A 602 -19.52 -12.16 30.36
C GLU A 602 -19.84 -13.66 30.17
N TYR A 603 -19.29 -14.28 29.11
CA TYR A 603 -19.47 -15.71 28.85
C TYR A 603 -18.44 -16.55 29.58
N GLU A 604 -17.25 -16.02 29.83
CA GLU A 604 -16.18 -16.72 30.55
C GLU A 604 -16.62 -17.03 31.99
N GLU A 605 -17.38 -16.11 32.58
CA GLU A 605 -17.96 -16.23 33.92
C GLU A 605 -19.21 -17.12 34.00
N MET A 606 -19.68 -17.69 32.89
CA MET A 606 -20.73 -18.73 32.88
C MET A 606 -20.18 -20.09 33.34
N TYR A 607 -19.48 -20.11 34.47
CA TYR A 607 -18.69 -21.24 34.98
C TYR A 607 -19.48 -22.55 35.03
N GLU A 608 -20.70 -22.54 35.55
CA GLU A 608 -21.52 -23.76 35.65
C GLU A 608 -21.87 -24.33 34.27
N ASN A 609 -22.26 -23.48 33.31
CA ASN A 609 -22.58 -23.92 31.95
C ASN A 609 -21.33 -24.48 31.24
N ARG A 610 -20.18 -23.84 31.45
CA ARG A 610 -18.91 -24.28 30.88
C ARG A 610 -18.48 -25.62 31.46
N ILE A 611 -18.64 -25.84 32.78
CA ILE A 611 -18.43 -27.17 33.41
C ILE A 611 -19.32 -28.21 32.71
N MET A 612 -20.63 -27.96 32.65
CA MET A 612 -21.58 -28.95 32.10
C MET A 612 -21.27 -29.29 30.63
N ILE A 613 -20.94 -28.30 29.81
CA ILE A 613 -20.62 -28.51 28.39
C ILE A 613 -19.27 -29.21 28.21
N CYS A 614 -18.23 -28.81 28.95
CA CYS A 614 -16.93 -29.46 28.91
C CYS A 614 -17.03 -30.94 29.32
N LEU A 615 -17.79 -31.25 30.36
CA LEU A 615 -17.98 -32.63 30.82
C LEU A 615 -18.80 -33.47 29.82
N LEU A 616 -19.82 -32.87 29.18
CA LEU A 616 -20.58 -33.53 28.11
C LEU A 616 -19.68 -33.85 26.91
N GLY A 617 -18.85 -32.88 26.49
CA GLY A 617 -17.90 -33.03 25.39
C GLY A 617 -16.84 -34.09 25.69
N ALA A 618 -16.21 -34.02 26.87
CA ALA A 618 -15.22 -34.99 27.31
C ALA A 618 -15.81 -36.41 27.38
N SER A 619 -17.00 -36.57 27.96
CA SER A 619 -17.72 -37.85 27.99
C SER A 619 -18.02 -38.37 26.59
N SER A 620 -18.42 -37.49 25.66
CA SER A 620 -18.70 -37.88 24.27
C SER A 620 -17.44 -38.34 23.53
N GLY A 621 -16.32 -37.63 23.71
CA GLY A 621 -15.04 -38.00 23.12
C GLY A 621 -14.56 -39.36 23.64
N VAL A 622 -14.69 -39.60 24.94
CA VAL A 622 -14.42 -40.89 25.58
C VAL A 622 -15.30 -41.99 25.00
N GLU A 623 -16.62 -41.81 25.00
CA GLU A 623 -17.59 -42.87 24.69
C GLU A 623 -17.64 -43.27 23.21
N GLY A 624 -17.31 -42.36 22.28
CA GLY A 624 -17.51 -42.61 20.86
C GLY A 624 -16.29 -42.48 19.94
N ILE A 625 -15.16 -41.93 20.42
CA ILE A 625 -13.98 -41.71 19.57
C ILE A 625 -12.72 -42.34 20.19
N GLY A 626 -12.51 -42.16 21.49
CA GLY A 626 -11.37 -42.73 22.21
C GLY A 626 -10.07 -41.94 22.07
N LYS A 627 -8.94 -42.65 21.94
CA LYS A 627 -7.58 -42.08 22.14
C LYS A 627 -7.17 -40.96 21.16
N SER A 628 -7.82 -40.82 20.00
CA SER A 628 -7.45 -39.84 18.97
C SER A 628 -7.75 -38.38 19.33
N VAL A 629 -8.62 -38.14 20.31
CA VAL A 629 -9.06 -36.80 20.75
C VAL A 629 -8.67 -36.52 22.21
N ASN A 630 -7.63 -37.19 22.69
CA ASN A 630 -7.16 -37.08 24.08
C ASN A 630 -6.80 -35.64 24.47
N LYS A 631 -6.31 -34.83 23.54
CA LYS A 631 -5.94 -33.44 23.81
C LYS A 631 -7.17 -32.59 24.12
N GLU A 632 -8.19 -32.65 23.28
CA GLU A 632 -9.45 -31.91 23.42
C GLU A 632 -10.18 -32.31 24.71
N ILE A 633 -10.20 -33.62 25.00
CA ILE A 633 -10.77 -34.19 26.22
C ILE A 633 -10.07 -33.62 27.47
N GLU A 634 -8.74 -33.60 27.48
CA GLU A 634 -7.94 -33.10 28.61
C GLU A 634 -8.13 -31.60 28.83
N GLU A 635 -8.11 -30.82 27.76
CA GLU A 635 -8.33 -29.37 27.85
C GLU A 635 -9.72 -29.03 28.42
N MET A 636 -10.77 -29.78 28.03
CA MET A 636 -12.10 -29.59 28.59
C MET A 636 -12.19 -30.02 30.05
N LYS A 637 -11.53 -31.13 30.42
CA LYS A 637 -11.47 -31.61 31.80
C LYS A 637 -10.81 -30.57 32.72
N GLU A 638 -9.64 -30.09 32.34
CA GLU A 638 -8.91 -29.07 33.12
C GLU A 638 -9.69 -27.76 33.20
N GLU A 639 -10.41 -27.40 32.13
CA GLU A 639 -11.28 -26.25 32.16
C GLU A 639 -12.45 -26.39 33.16
N ALA A 640 -13.07 -27.56 33.23
CA ALA A 640 -14.14 -27.83 34.18
C ALA A 640 -13.64 -27.71 35.63
N LYS A 641 -12.43 -28.20 35.93
CA LYS A 641 -11.80 -28.02 37.25
C LYS A 641 -11.57 -26.55 37.57
N ARG A 642 -10.95 -25.81 36.64
CA ARG A 642 -10.70 -24.37 36.78
C ARG A 642 -11.98 -23.60 37.08
N CYS A 643 -13.06 -23.89 36.35
CA CYS A 643 -14.36 -23.27 36.60
C CYS A 643 -14.93 -23.60 37.98
N LEU A 644 -14.76 -24.83 38.47
CA LEU A 644 -15.22 -25.23 39.80
C LEU A 644 -14.47 -24.48 40.91
N GLU A 645 -13.15 -24.32 40.75
CA GLU A 645 -12.33 -23.55 41.68
C GLU A 645 -12.73 -22.07 41.71
N GLU A 646 -13.05 -21.49 40.56
CA GLU A 646 -13.55 -20.12 40.48
C GLU A 646 -14.92 -19.94 41.16
N ILE A 647 -15.84 -20.89 40.98
CA ILE A 647 -17.12 -20.89 41.71
C ILE A 647 -16.89 -20.90 43.22
N ARG A 648 -15.96 -21.74 43.71
CA ARG A 648 -15.60 -21.81 45.14
C ARG A 648 -15.00 -20.50 45.63
N ARG A 649 -14.05 -19.93 44.88
CA ARG A 649 -13.34 -18.70 45.23
C ARG A 649 -14.28 -17.50 45.28
N LYS A 650 -15.19 -17.38 44.31
CA LYS A 650 -16.11 -16.26 44.17
C LYS A 650 -17.41 -16.43 44.97
N GLY A 651 -17.68 -17.62 45.51
CA GLY A 651 -18.91 -17.90 46.26
C GLY A 651 -20.18 -17.79 45.41
N ILE A 652 -20.12 -18.26 44.16
CA ILE A 652 -21.23 -18.12 43.19
C ILE A 652 -22.35 -19.09 43.55
N ASN A 653 -23.61 -18.59 43.58
CA ASN A 653 -24.78 -19.44 43.71
C ASN A 653 -25.03 -20.20 42.41
N THR A 654 -24.89 -21.52 42.47
CA THR A 654 -25.09 -22.45 41.34
C THR A 654 -26.40 -23.20 41.44
N ILE A 655 -26.94 -23.65 40.30
CA ILE A 655 -28.16 -24.49 40.24
C ILE A 655 -27.86 -25.88 40.82
N ASN A 656 -26.70 -26.44 40.46
CA ASN A 656 -26.20 -27.67 41.04
C ASN A 656 -25.31 -27.38 42.25
N SER A 657 -25.38 -28.21 43.29
CA SER A 657 -24.44 -28.08 44.42
C SER A 657 -23.00 -28.30 43.96
N ILE A 658 -22.05 -27.61 44.61
CA ILE A 658 -20.61 -27.77 44.36
C ILE A 658 -20.19 -29.24 44.50
N GLU A 659 -20.71 -29.96 45.51
CA GLU A 659 -20.47 -31.39 45.71
C GLU A 659 -20.90 -32.23 44.48
N LYS A 660 -22.01 -31.87 43.83
CA LYS A 660 -22.54 -32.57 42.65
C LYS A 660 -21.69 -32.28 41.40
N LEU A 661 -21.26 -31.03 41.21
CA LEU A 661 -20.36 -30.67 40.12
C LEU A 661 -19.02 -31.39 40.24
N GLU A 662 -18.43 -31.39 41.45
CA GLU A 662 -17.19 -32.11 41.74
C GLU A 662 -17.31 -33.61 41.49
N THR A 663 -18.39 -34.23 41.94
CA THR A 663 -18.66 -35.65 41.68
C THR A 663 -18.77 -35.94 40.18
N THR A 664 -19.37 -35.03 39.40
CA THR A 664 -19.52 -35.19 37.95
C THR A 664 -18.16 -35.06 37.25
N ILE A 665 -17.31 -34.12 37.67
CA ILE A 665 -15.94 -33.97 37.15
C ILE A 665 -15.13 -35.24 37.39
N ILE A 666 -15.13 -35.76 38.63
CA ILE A 666 -14.39 -36.98 38.98
C ILE A 666 -14.92 -38.20 38.21
N THR A 667 -16.23 -38.27 37.97
CA THR A 667 -16.84 -39.33 37.17
C THR A 667 -16.29 -39.36 35.74
N VAL A 668 -16.14 -38.20 35.11
CA VAL A 668 -15.58 -38.08 33.76
C VAL A 668 -14.07 -38.36 33.79
N GLU A 669 -13.35 -37.91 34.81
CA GLU A 669 -11.94 -38.24 35.04
C GLU A 669 -11.67 -39.74 35.04
N VAL A 670 -12.47 -40.50 35.79
CA VAL A 670 -12.34 -41.96 35.82
C VAL A 670 -12.51 -42.55 34.42
N LYS A 671 -13.52 -42.10 33.67
CA LYS A 671 -13.73 -42.56 32.28
C LYS A 671 -12.54 -42.24 31.37
N ILE A 672 -11.92 -41.06 31.53
CA ILE A 672 -10.72 -40.66 30.77
C ILE A 672 -9.53 -41.56 31.16
N SER A 673 -9.34 -41.81 32.46
CA SER A 673 -8.28 -42.69 32.97
C SER A 673 -8.42 -44.12 32.48
N ILE A 674 -9.65 -44.64 32.37
CA ILE A 674 -9.92 -45.96 31.77
C ILE A 674 -9.41 -46.02 30.32
N ILE A 675 -9.68 -44.98 29.52
CA ILE A 675 -9.23 -44.94 28.11
C ILE A 675 -7.72 -44.74 27.99
N LYS A 676 -7.12 -43.96 28.87
CA LYS A 676 -5.67 -43.72 28.88
C LYS A 676 -4.87 -44.87 29.43
N GLU A 677 -5.51 -45.77 30.19
CA GLU A 677 -4.85 -46.83 30.95
C GLU A 677 -3.88 -46.30 32.01
N GLU A 678 -4.14 -45.08 32.52
CA GLU A 678 -3.27 -44.36 33.46
C GLU A 678 -4.09 -43.66 34.56
N GLY A 679 -3.59 -43.68 35.80
CA GLY A 679 -4.14 -42.90 36.91
C GLY A 679 -5.51 -43.35 37.45
N ILE A 680 -5.93 -44.57 37.14
CA ILE A 680 -7.24 -45.12 37.56
C ILE A 680 -7.34 -45.26 39.08
N ASP A 681 -6.29 -45.73 39.75
CA ASP A 681 -6.26 -45.91 41.21
C ASP A 681 -6.56 -44.58 41.95
N GLU A 682 -5.86 -43.52 41.55
CA GLU A 682 -6.01 -42.20 42.17
C GLU A 682 -7.42 -41.62 41.95
N THR A 683 -7.95 -41.74 40.73
CA THR A 683 -9.26 -41.19 40.36
C THR A 683 -10.41 -41.96 41.01
N ILE A 684 -10.33 -43.29 41.09
CA ILE A 684 -11.30 -44.13 41.81
C ILE A 684 -11.24 -43.83 43.32
N THR A 685 -10.05 -43.71 43.90
CA THR A 685 -9.90 -43.35 45.30
C THR A 685 -10.51 -41.98 45.61
N LYS A 686 -10.38 -41.00 44.71
CA LYS A 686 -11.06 -39.69 44.83
C LYS A 686 -12.57 -39.83 44.75
N LEU A 687 -13.09 -40.60 43.79
CA LEU A 687 -14.53 -40.84 43.61
C LEU A 687 -15.18 -41.49 44.84
N LEU A 688 -14.49 -42.44 45.47
CA LEU A 688 -15.01 -43.13 46.66
C LEU A 688 -15.01 -42.25 47.91
N LYS A 689 -14.20 -41.19 47.94
CA LYS A 689 -14.19 -40.19 49.02
C LYS A 689 -15.31 -39.15 48.89
N THR A 690 -15.93 -39.00 47.73
CA THR A 690 -17.07 -38.10 47.54
C THR A 690 -18.39 -38.77 47.88
N LYS A 691 -19.45 -37.97 48.11
CA LYS A 691 -20.83 -38.48 48.34
C LYS A 691 -21.49 -38.95 47.04
N THR A 692 -20.77 -39.74 46.24
CA THR A 692 -21.24 -40.27 44.95
C THR A 692 -22.46 -41.15 45.15
N ASN A 693 -23.48 -41.02 44.31
CA ASN A 693 -24.67 -41.87 44.40
C ASN A 693 -24.37 -43.31 43.92
N SER A 694 -25.18 -44.26 44.34
CA SER A 694 -24.99 -45.67 43.98
C SER A 694 -25.09 -45.95 42.47
N SER A 695 -25.77 -45.10 41.69
CA SER A 695 -25.92 -45.27 40.23
C SER A 695 -24.66 -44.91 39.46
N VAL A 696 -23.96 -43.88 39.89
CA VAL A 696 -22.68 -43.50 39.31
C VAL A 696 -21.61 -44.54 39.66
N LEU A 697 -21.56 -45.00 40.92
CA LEU A 697 -20.64 -46.06 41.34
C LEU A 697 -20.88 -47.37 40.59
N GLU A 698 -22.14 -47.71 40.35
CA GLU A 698 -22.49 -48.88 39.55
C GLU A 698 -22.05 -48.74 38.09
N MET A 699 -22.36 -47.61 37.45
CA MET A 699 -21.96 -47.35 36.07
C MET A 699 -20.44 -47.41 35.89
N ILE A 700 -19.69 -46.77 36.79
CA ILE A 700 -18.22 -46.77 36.77
C ILE A 700 -17.68 -48.17 37.08
N GLY A 701 -18.27 -48.87 38.05
CA GLY A 701 -17.86 -50.23 38.41
C GLY A 701 -17.98 -51.19 37.24
N MET A 702 -19.13 -51.17 36.56
CA MET A 702 -19.36 -51.96 35.35
C MET A 702 -18.36 -51.60 34.24
N SER A 703 -18.16 -50.30 33.98
CA SER A 703 -17.22 -49.83 32.94
C SER A 703 -15.77 -50.23 33.25
N CYS A 704 -15.34 -50.22 34.52
CA CYS A 704 -14.02 -50.69 34.91
C CYS A 704 -13.85 -52.18 34.63
N ILE A 705 -14.84 -53.01 34.97
CA ILE A 705 -14.81 -54.46 34.72
C ILE A 705 -14.75 -54.76 33.23
N GLU A 706 -15.60 -54.12 32.43
CA GLU A 706 -15.62 -54.25 30.97
C GLU A 706 -14.27 -53.92 30.33
N ASN A 707 -13.50 -53.01 30.93
CA ASN A 707 -12.18 -52.58 30.45
C ASN A 707 -11.00 -53.28 31.18
N GLY A 708 -11.25 -54.35 31.95
CA GLY A 708 -10.21 -55.18 32.57
C GLY A 708 -9.72 -54.71 33.95
N TYR A 709 -10.25 -53.62 34.50
CA TYR A 709 -9.91 -53.08 35.82
C TYR A 709 -10.76 -53.70 36.94
N LYS A 710 -10.71 -55.03 37.05
CA LYS A 710 -11.61 -55.82 37.90
C LYS A 710 -11.61 -55.39 39.37
N THR A 711 -10.43 -55.23 39.97
CA THR A 711 -10.30 -54.85 41.39
C THR A 711 -11.00 -53.53 41.71
N TYR A 712 -10.75 -52.49 40.90
CA TYR A 712 -11.36 -51.17 41.08
C TYR A 712 -12.86 -51.19 40.77
N GLY A 713 -13.26 -51.97 39.78
CA GLY A 713 -14.66 -52.17 39.42
C GLY A 713 -15.47 -52.80 40.55
N ILE A 714 -14.97 -53.91 41.11
CA ILE A 714 -15.57 -54.59 42.27
C ILE A 714 -15.63 -53.66 43.48
N GLN A 715 -14.57 -52.88 43.74
CA GLN A 715 -14.56 -51.90 44.83
C GLN A 715 -15.67 -50.85 44.69
N CYS A 716 -15.90 -50.32 43.47
CA CYS A 716 -16.98 -49.39 43.20
C CYS A 716 -18.36 -50.04 43.36
N LEU A 717 -18.54 -51.25 42.84
CA LEU A 717 -19.77 -52.02 42.95
C LEU A 717 -20.13 -52.33 44.41
N LYS A 718 -19.16 -52.77 45.24
CA LYS A 718 -19.38 -53.03 46.68
C LYS A 718 -19.81 -51.77 47.43
N ASN A 719 -19.19 -50.62 47.15
CA ASN A 719 -19.58 -49.35 47.76
C ASN A 719 -20.98 -48.91 47.31
N GLY A 720 -21.29 -49.01 46.02
CA GLY A 720 -22.62 -48.74 45.48
C GLY A 720 -23.69 -49.65 46.10
N MET A 721 -23.40 -50.93 46.26
CA MET A 721 -24.25 -51.93 46.91
C MET A 721 -24.52 -51.55 48.38
N SER A 722 -23.48 -51.20 49.16
CA SER A 722 -23.63 -50.77 50.56
C SER A 722 -24.60 -49.59 50.70
N MET A 723 -24.58 -48.66 49.74
CA MET A 723 -25.50 -47.52 49.72
C MET A 723 -26.94 -47.91 49.36
N ILE A 724 -27.13 -48.87 48.44
CA ILE A 724 -28.47 -49.38 48.08
C ILE A 724 -29.10 -50.06 49.29
N CYS A 725 -28.34 -50.88 50.01
CA CYS A 725 -28.80 -51.59 51.21
C CYS A 725 -29.19 -50.65 52.37
N LYS A 726 -28.73 -49.40 52.38
CA LYS A 726 -29.08 -48.39 53.41
C LYS A 726 -30.35 -47.60 53.09
N ARG A 727 -30.97 -47.80 51.93
CA ARG A 727 -32.21 -47.11 51.54
C ARG A 727 -33.43 -47.73 52.24
N LYS A 728 -34.47 -46.91 52.46
CA LYS A 728 -35.75 -47.37 53.04
C LYS A 728 -36.46 -48.40 52.16
N GLU A 729 -36.32 -48.28 50.84
CA GLU A 729 -36.78 -49.26 49.85
C GLU A 729 -35.56 -49.76 49.07
N VAL A 730 -35.33 -51.07 49.13
CA VAL A 730 -34.21 -51.74 48.46
C VAL A 730 -34.66 -52.22 47.09
N ASP A 731 -33.92 -51.86 46.04
CA ASP A 731 -34.15 -52.35 44.68
C ASP A 731 -33.43 -53.70 44.50
N GLY A 732 -34.16 -54.80 44.73
CA GLY A 732 -33.61 -56.15 44.68
C GLY A 732 -33.17 -56.60 43.28
N VAL A 733 -33.77 -56.06 42.21
CA VAL A 733 -33.36 -56.35 40.82
C VAL A 733 -31.99 -55.75 40.55
N ARG A 734 -31.82 -54.49 40.94
CA ARG A 734 -30.56 -53.78 40.77
C ARG A 734 -29.44 -54.36 41.65
N LEU A 735 -29.78 -54.75 42.89
CA LEU A 735 -28.83 -55.41 43.80
C LEU A 735 -28.38 -56.77 43.24
N ALA A 736 -29.31 -57.58 42.74
CA ALA A 736 -29.04 -58.86 42.09
C ALA A 736 -28.05 -58.73 40.94
N ARG A 737 -28.24 -57.71 40.08
CA ARG A 737 -27.31 -57.41 38.98
C ARG A 737 -25.89 -57.11 39.48
N ILE A 738 -25.76 -56.29 40.52
CA ILE A 738 -24.45 -55.93 41.08
C ILE A 738 -23.76 -57.16 41.70
N ILE A 739 -24.51 -57.96 42.48
CA ILE A 739 -23.98 -59.17 43.13
C ILE A 739 -23.51 -60.18 42.09
N ARG A 740 -24.30 -60.38 41.02
CA ARG A 740 -23.92 -61.24 39.91
C ARG A 740 -22.60 -60.83 39.28
N GLU A 741 -22.46 -59.55 38.95
CA GLU A 741 -21.24 -59.04 38.31
C GLU A 741 -20.01 -59.22 39.20
N ILE A 742 -20.14 -58.93 40.50
CA ILE A 742 -19.05 -59.17 41.46
C ILE A 742 -18.69 -60.65 41.47
N ILE A 743 -19.68 -61.56 41.58
CA ILE A 743 -19.45 -63.01 41.65
C ILE A 743 -18.73 -63.54 40.41
N GLN A 744 -19.07 -63.06 39.21
CA GLN A 744 -18.47 -63.52 37.97
C GLN A 744 -16.97 -63.20 37.88
N GLU A 745 -16.54 -62.11 38.52
CA GLU A 745 -15.19 -61.56 38.39
C GLU A 745 -14.33 -61.72 39.66
N SER A 746 -14.85 -62.37 40.70
CA SER A 746 -14.20 -62.52 42.02
C SER A 746 -13.65 -63.91 42.29
N GLU A 747 -12.77 -64.03 43.29
CA GLU A 747 -12.28 -65.30 43.81
C GLU A 747 -13.25 -65.94 44.83
N ASP A 748 -13.04 -67.23 45.13
CA ASP A 748 -13.97 -68.04 45.93
C ASP A 748 -14.34 -67.45 47.31
N GLU A 749 -13.41 -66.76 48.00
CA GLU A 749 -13.69 -66.10 49.29
C GLU A 749 -14.68 -64.94 49.15
N GLU A 750 -14.49 -64.12 48.13
CA GLU A 750 -15.32 -62.95 47.88
C GLU A 750 -16.68 -63.36 47.29
N ILE A 751 -16.74 -64.43 46.50
CA ILE A 751 -17.99 -65.02 46.03
C ILE A 751 -18.85 -65.50 47.22
N LEU A 752 -18.27 -66.20 48.20
CA LEU A 752 -19.00 -66.63 49.40
C LEU A 752 -19.55 -65.44 50.19
N GLU A 753 -18.73 -64.40 50.38
CA GLU A 753 -19.15 -63.17 51.06
C GLU A 753 -20.36 -62.53 50.36
N MET A 754 -20.35 -62.49 49.02
CA MET A 754 -21.46 -61.92 48.24
C MET A 754 -22.72 -62.79 48.30
N ILE A 755 -22.58 -64.12 48.31
CA ILE A 755 -23.71 -65.04 48.48
C ILE A 755 -24.32 -64.92 49.87
N ASP A 756 -23.51 -64.74 50.91
CA ASP A 756 -24.03 -64.49 52.26
C ASP A 756 -24.81 -63.19 52.36
N LYS A 757 -24.34 -62.14 51.69
CA LYS A 757 -25.09 -60.88 51.56
C LYS A 757 -26.39 -61.08 50.80
N ALA A 758 -26.38 -61.85 49.70
CA ALA A 758 -27.58 -62.18 48.93
C ALA A 758 -28.60 -62.96 49.78
N ILE A 759 -28.17 -64.00 50.51
CA ILE A 759 -29.01 -64.80 51.42
C ILE A 759 -29.62 -63.92 52.50
N THR A 760 -28.82 -63.04 53.12
CA THR A 760 -29.30 -62.11 54.15
C THR A 760 -30.40 -61.21 53.58
N MET A 761 -30.20 -60.70 52.36
CA MET A 761 -31.16 -59.86 51.67
C MET A 761 -32.44 -60.61 51.34
N ILE A 762 -32.34 -61.79 50.72
CA ILE A 762 -33.48 -62.68 50.40
C ILE A 762 -34.33 -62.93 51.66
N LYS A 763 -33.72 -63.17 52.82
CA LYS A 763 -34.43 -63.38 54.09
C LYS A 763 -35.05 -62.11 54.68
N SER A 764 -34.45 -60.96 54.43
CA SER A 764 -34.88 -59.67 55.00
C SER A 764 -35.91 -58.91 54.16
N THR A 765 -35.98 -59.19 52.85
CA THR A 765 -36.87 -58.51 51.90
C THR A 765 -37.81 -59.51 51.26
N ASP A 766 -39.04 -59.59 51.76
CA ASP A 766 -40.05 -60.58 51.37
C ASP A 766 -40.41 -60.43 49.87
N GLY A 767 -39.84 -61.28 49.02
CA GLY A 767 -40.14 -61.36 47.58
C GLY A 767 -39.52 -60.31 46.65
N ILE A 768 -38.61 -59.44 47.13
CA ILE A 768 -38.01 -58.36 46.31
C ILE A 768 -36.84 -58.86 45.44
N TYR A 769 -36.15 -59.92 45.85
CA TYR A 769 -35.00 -60.47 45.11
C TYR A 769 -35.48 -61.37 43.94
N PRO A 770 -34.92 -61.24 42.71
CA PRO A 770 -35.40 -62.02 41.56
C PRO A 770 -35.21 -63.53 41.73
N LYS A 771 -36.28 -64.32 41.60
CA LYS A 771 -36.24 -65.79 41.78
C LYS A 771 -35.22 -66.50 40.87
N LYS A 772 -35.12 -66.08 39.60
CA LYS A 772 -34.11 -66.60 38.66
C LYS A 772 -32.68 -66.34 39.12
N GLU A 773 -32.45 -65.27 39.87
CA GLU A 773 -31.14 -64.97 40.44
C GLU A 773 -30.82 -65.90 41.61
N ILE A 774 -31.81 -66.21 42.45
CA ILE A 774 -31.67 -67.18 43.55
C ILE A 774 -31.29 -68.56 42.99
N GLU A 775 -31.96 -69.01 41.93
CA GLU A 775 -31.65 -70.25 41.23
C GLU A 775 -30.22 -70.25 40.66
N TRP A 776 -29.78 -69.12 40.09
CA TRP A 776 -28.41 -68.97 39.58
C TRP A 776 -27.36 -69.04 40.71
N LEU A 777 -27.56 -68.31 41.81
CA LEU A 777 -26.68 -68.36 42.99
C LEU A 777 -26.61 -69.77 43.59
N MET A 778 -27.74 -70.47 43.66
CA MET A 778 -27.82 -71.86 44.11
C MET A 778 -26.99 -72.77 43.20
N GLY A 779 -27.15 -72.64 41.88
CA GLY A 779 -26.40 -73.41 40.89
C GLY A 779 -24.89 -73.16 40.95
N ILE A 780 -24.47 -71.90 41.10
CA ILE A 780 -23.04 -71.56 41.28
C ILE A 780 -22.49 -72.18 42.55
N SER A 781 -23.20 -72.02 43.67
CA SER A 781 -22.78 -72.57 44.97
C SER A 781 -22.62 -74.10 44.88
N TRP A 782 -23.58 -74.78 44.26
CA TRP A 782 -23.52 -76.24 44.06
C TRP A 782 -22.34 -76.67 43.18
N ASN A 783 -22.11 -75.97 42.08
CA ASN A 783 -21.01 -76.28 41.16
C ASN A 783 -19.64 -76.02 41.78
N LYS A 784 -19.47 -74.93 42.53
CA LYS A 784 -18.25 -74.64 43.30
C LYS A 784 -18.02 -75.66 44.41
N GLY A 785 -19.09 -76.14 45.05
CA GLY A 785 -19.05 -77.25 46.00
C GLY A 785 -18.51 -78.53 45.36
N ASN A 786 -19.04 -78.92 44.20
CA ASN A 786 -18.54 -80.06 43.43
C ASN A 786 -17.06 -79.89 43.04
N GLN A 787 -16.67 -78.72 42.52
CA GLN A 787 -15.27 -78.45 42.17
C GLN A 787 -14.34 -78.57 43.37
N SER A 788 -14.74 -78.06 44.53
CA SER A 788 -13.96 -78.15 45.77
C SER A 788 -13.86 -79.60 46.26
N ARG A 789 -14.95 -80.38 46.16
CA ARG A 789 -14.99 -81.82 46.46
C ARG A 789 -14.01 -82.59 45.57
N TYR A 790 -13.98 -82.30 44.26
CA TYR A 790 -13.02 -82.93 43.34
C TYR A 790 -11.56 -82.54 43.61
N LYS A 791 -11.33 -81.33 44.13
CA LYS A 791 -10.01 -80.86 44.57
C LYS A 791 -9.63 -81.34 45.98
N GLN A 792 -10.48 -82.14 46.64
CA GLN A 792 -10.32 -82.62 48.02
C GLN A 792 -10.27 -81.52 49.09
N ASP A 793 -10.75 -80.31 48.79
CA ASP A 793 -10.96 -79.27 49.80
C ASP A 793 -12.34 -79.46 50.44
N ASN A 794 -12.39 -80.42 51.36
CA ASN A 794 -13.62 -80.88 51.99
C ASN A 794 -14.31 -79.79 52.80
N ARG A 795 -13.55 -78.97 53.53
CA ARG A 795 -14.09 -77.84 54.31
C ARG A 795 -14.78 -76.84 53.39
N ARG A 796 -14.15 -76.52 52.27
CA ARG A 796 -14.68 -75.53 51.32
C ARG A 796 -15.88 -76.07 50.54
N ALA A 797 -15.82 -77.33 50.14
CA ALA A 797 -16.94 -78.02 49.51
C ALA A 797 -18.18 -78.03 50.40
N GLU A 798 -18.01 -78.29 51.70
CA GLU A 798 -19.07 -78.26 52.70
C GLU A 798 -19.72 -76.87 52.80
N GLU A 799 -18.89 -75.82 52.87
CA GLU A 799 -19.35 -74.43 52.94
C GLU A 799 -20.20 -74.06 51.72
N TRP A 800 -19.75 -74.41 50.52
CA TRP A 800 -20.46 -74.19 49.26
C TRP A 800 -21.80 -74.93 49.17
N TYR A 801 -21.82 -76.22 49.52
CA TYR A 801 -23.05 -77.01 49.52
C TYR A 801 -24.07 -76.47 50.53
N ASN A 802 -23.61 -76.03 51.72
CA ASN A 802 -24.47 -75.40 52.70
C ASN A 802 -25.11 -74.10 52.18
N LYS A 803 -24.36 -73.23 51.48
CA LYS A 803 -24.95 -72.03 50.84
C LYS A 803 -26.00 -72.41 49.79
N ALA A 804 -25.72 -73.43 48.97
CA ALA A 804 -26.63 -73.90 47.93
C ALA A 804 -27.96 -74.42 48.54
N LEU A 805 -27.88 -75.17 49.65
CA LEU A 805 -29.05 -75.66 50.36
C LEU A 805 -29.88 -74.54 51.02
N ILE A 806 -29.22 -73.50 51.57
CA ILE A 806 -29.95 -72.34 52.11
C ILE A 806 -30.68 -71.57 51.00
N LEU A 807 -30.07 -71.45 49.81
CA LEU A 807 -30.68 -70.77 48.68
C LEU A 807 -31.86 -71.56 48.08
N SER A 808 -31.80 -72.90 48.08
CA SER A 808 -32.87 -73.76 47.55
C SER A 808 -34.16 -73.73 48.38
N GLU A 809 -34.12 -73.23 49.62
CA GLU A 809 -35.32 -72.96 50.42
C GLU A 809 -36.20 -71.85 49.84
N ASN A 810 -35.66 -71.05 48.92
CA ASN A 810 -36.27 -69.82 48.40
C ASN A 810 -36.66 -69.91 46.91
N ILE A 811 -36.63 -71.10 46.30
CA ILE A 811 -36.99 -71.33 44.87
C ILE A 811 -38.37 -71.99 44.72
N GLU A 812 -38.98 -71.90 43.52
CA GLU A 812 -40.37 -72.40 43.29
C GLU A 812 -40.49 -73.93 43.30
N ARG A 813 -39.45 -74.67 42.87
CA ARG A 813 -39.39 -76.15 42.92
C ARG A 813 -38.66 -76.64 44.18
N ARG A 814 -39.02 -76.07 45.32
CA ARG A 814 -38.34 -76.24 46.60
C ARG A 814 -38.12 -77.72 46.97
N ASP A 815 -39.19 -78.52 47.00
CA ASP A 815 -39.15 -79.84 47.65
C ASP A 815 -38.33 -80.87 46.84
N ASP A 816 -38.54 -80.97 45.52
CA ASP A 816 -37.82 -81.91 44.64
C ASP A 816 -36.31 -81.60 44.52
N THR A 817 -35.96 -80.31 44.52
CA THR A 817 -34.56 -79.86 44.37
C THR A 817 -33.80 -79.99 45.68
N ILE A 818 -34.42 -79.63 46.82
CA ILE A 818 -33.85 -79.82 48.15
C ILE A 818 -33.61 -81.31 48.44
N GLU A 819 -34.56 -82.19 48.12
CA GLU A 819 -34.40 -83.64 48.39
C GLU A 819 -33.19 -84.22 47.65
N LYS A 820 -33.03 -83.89 46.36
CA LYS A 820 -31.89 -84.35 45.54
C LYS A 820 -30.56 -83.79 46.03
N MET A 821 -30.52 -82.49 46.33
CA MET A 821 -29.31 -81.83 46.83
C MET A 821 -28.92 -82.36 48.21
N ASN A 822 -29.88 -82.56 49.13
CA ASN A 822 -29.62 -83.15 50.44
C ASN A 822 -29.10 -84.57 50.34
N LYS A 823 -29.67 -85.40 49.45
CA LYS A 823 -29.20 -86.78 49.24
C LYS A 823 -27.73 -86.80 48.78
N GLU A 824 -27.37 -85.99 47.80
CA GLU A 824 -25.99 -85.88 47.30
C GLU A 824 -25.03 -85.27 48.34
N TYR A 825 -25.48 -84.29 49.12
CA TYR A 825 -24.69 -83.70 50.21
C TYR A 825 -24.43 -84.70 51.35
N GLN A 826 -25.40 -85.56 51.69
CA GLN A 826 -25.21 -86.65 52.67
C GLN A 826 -24.22 -87.71 52.17
N ILE A 827 -24.20 -88.00 50.87
CA ILE A 827 -23.17 -88.88 50.27
C ILE A 827 -21.77 -88.28 50.48
N PHE A 828 -21.61 -86.99 50.20
CA PHE A 828 -20.37 -86.26 50.43
C PHE A 828 -19.94 -86.24 51.90
N LEU A 829 -20.84 -85.95 52.85
CA LEU A 829 -20.52 -85.98 54.29
C LEU A 829 -20.04 -87.36 54.76
N ASN A 830 -20.64 -88.43 54.23
CA ASN A 830 -20.23 -89.81 54.52
C ASN A 830 -18.87 -90.18 53.89
N GLU A 831 -18.46 -89.50 52.81
CA GLU A 831 -17.15 -89.68 52.16
C GLU A 831 -16.02 -88.98 52.94
N ILE A 832 -16.29 -87.88 53.63
CA ILE A 832 -15.28 -87.14 54.42
C ILE A 832 -15.11 -87.71 55.83
N ASN A 833 -16.18 -88.30 56.39
CA ASN A 833 -16.15 -88.93 57.72
C ASN A 833 -15.52 -90.34 57.71
N LYS A 834 -15.03 -90.81 56.55
CA LYS A 834 -14.21 -92.02 56.39
C LYS A 834 -12.75 -91.62 56.24
#